data_AF-A0A1G1BU47-F1
#
_entry.id   AF-A0A1G1BU47-F1
#
_cell.length_a   1.000
_cell.length_b   1.000
_cell.length_c   1.000
_cell.angle_alpha   90.00
_cell.angle_beta   90.00
_cell.angle_gamma   90.00
#
_symmetry.space_group_name_H-M   'P 1'
#
loop_
_entity.id
_entity.type
_entity.pdbx_description
1 polymer ?
#
loop_
_entity_poly.entity_id
_entity_poly.type
_entity_poly.pdbx_seq_one_letter_code
_entity_poly.pdbx_strand_id
1 'polypeptide(L)'
;MRKKLLSAIVLASLVSVGYCAEKGLDEPWQSELILPVIAKDRQPAVDGVIEEREWSDAAVVIGAFKDERNLDGNEYAAYIEATEDTLFIGLRTMTEDNAELRAGVKPEAGADQIRAYYDDSIEVWIAPDKDGGSGRSYQILLNSLGARYDVLYDPENATGKKKDESVSLDTRYAGKAEAGCWQAEIAIPLSEVQVAIDKPFGFRLVRTRHNPTKPVDWTPITGGPFTDVKTMGIVRLARIAPVIRQVSLRGKDGGGGDVQFELKNIGATPIDAAVQAYSLAGEGNQEKNVKTQCALAPGETKRIVVDDSKVFGVFKNFIRVTSPDGKDTYFARKFNWPCVRKDPLEQTGRPAAFPLKFAYYPSYDKLRAKIDLRRMAGREKATGVWLKVKDKATGKTLFESGMPALKDSVAEACFDIPRLPQGRYLLEASVEGVSDNVAEREFVRNIYEWEGNTLGVSEEVIPPYTPLVLKDRSVSAVLRTYSLDALGLPEQVISEGKPLLAAPVSLGIVVDGQARKIEVTKPIQFTTVRPNEIRYVSGWKAGPLSGAISGFFDYDGMLKLELAFAMEGGATLDKMDLLIPMAPGMAELMHAVSDRSRYSYIGKTPAGAGTVWKSASLPRNDMPDSDYVVPNLPGTFVPYVWLGNERQGLSWFADNDKDWLFDDSKSTHTVIRDVTATTLKVGSSTRAFLFVERVSRQ
;
A
#
# COMPACT_ATOMS: atom_id res chain seq x y z
N MET A 1 -39.89 16.76 -36.52
CA MET A 1 -40.11 16.48 -35.09
C MET A 1 -39.66 15.09 -34.60
N ARG A 2 -39.33 14.10 -35.45
CA ARG A 2 -38.89 12.75 -35.01
C ARG A 2 -37.38 12.54 -34.77
N LYS A 3 -36.52 13.54 -35.00
CA LYS A 3 -35.06 13.44 -34.78
C LYS A 3 -34.54 14.01 -33.45
N LYS A 4 -35.38 14.69 -32.65
CA LYS A 4 -34.99 15.24 -31.33
C LYS A 4 -35.36 14.35 -30.13
N LEU A 5 -36.10 13.26 -30.34
CA LEU A 5 -36.50 12.35 -29.26
C LEU A 5 -35.49 11.21 -29.01
N LEU A 6 -34.67 10.83 -30.01
CA LEU A 6 -33.66 9.78 -29.84
C LEU A 6 -32.45 10.24 -29.00
N SER A 7 -32.11 11.54 -29.02
CA SER A 7 -30.96 12.06 -28.26
C SER A 7 -31.24 12.19 -26.75
N ALA A 8 -32.51 12.27 -26.34
CA ALA A 8 -32.89 12.33 -24.93
C ALA A 8 -32.90 10.95 -24.25
N ILE A 9 -33.12 9.86 -25.01
CA ILE A 9 -33.13 8.50 -24.48
C ILE A 9 -31.70 7.95 -24.30
N VAL A 10 -30.74 8.38 -25.13
CA VAL A 10 -29.32 7.98 -24.99
C VAL A 10 -28.62 8.73 -23.85
N LEU A 11 -29.07 9.94 -23.49
CA LEU A 11 -28.49 10.71 -22.39
C LEU A 11 -28.99 10.23 -21.00
N ALA A 12 -30.21 9.70 -20.90
CA ALA A 12 -30.73 9.12 -19.65
C ALA A 12 -30.04 7.79 -19.26
N SER A 13 -29.52 7.05 -20.24
CA SER A 13 -28.71 5.85 -20.03
C SER A 13 -27.23 6.13 -19.71
N LEU A 14 -26.75 7.36 -19.85
CA LEU A 14 -25.37 7.75 -19.48
C LEU A 14 -25.29 8.44 -18.11
N VAL A 15 -26.37 9.10 -17.66
CA VAL A 15 -26.43 9.74 -16.33
C VAL A 15 -26.77 8.74 -15.21
N SER A 16 -27.33 7.57 -15.55
CA SER A 16 -27.56 6.46 -14.60
C SER A 16 -26.32 5.56 -14.37
N VAL A 17 -25.26 5.72 -15.17
CA VAL A 17 -24.02 4.94 -15.04
C VAL A 17 -23.10 5.50 -13.95
N GLY A 18 -23.13 6.81 -13.70
CA GLY A 18 -22.36 7.44 -12.62
C GLY A 18 -23.00 7.32 -11.23
N TYR A 19 -24.32 7.15 -11.15
CA TYR A 19 -25.05 7.14 -9.88
C TYR A 19 -25.17 5.76 -9.22
N CYS A 20 -24.78 4.68 -9.94
CA CYS A 20 -24.85 3.31 -9.42
C CYS A 20 -23.52 2.83 -8.79
N ALA A 21 -22.40 3.48 -9.08
CA ALA A 21 -21.10 3.12 -8.50
C ALA A 21 -21.01 3.44 -7.00
N GLU A 22 -21.63 4.54 -6.55
CA GLU A 22 -21.70 4.88 -5.12
C GLU A 22 -22.64 3.95 -4.33
N LYS A 23 -23.75 3.48 -4.92
CA LYS A 23 -24.68 2.58 -4.21
C LYS A 23 -24.13 1.17 -3.93
N GLY A 24 -23.22 0.66 -4.76
CA GLY A 24 -22.55 -0.64 -4.49
C GLY A 24 -21.64 -0.60 -3.25
N LEU A 25 -21.23 0.61 -2.82
CA LEU A 25 -20.44 0.80 -1.60
C LEU A 25 -21.31 0.82 -0.32
N ASP A 26 -22.63 0.97 -0.43
CA ASP A 26 -23.56 1.06 0.71
C ASP A 26 -24.33 -0.25 1.01
N GLU A 27 -24.24 -1.27 0.16
CA GLU A 27 -24.88 -2.59 0.35
C GLU A 27 -24.02 -3.58 1.19
N PRO A 28 -24.65 -4.59 1.85
CA PRO A 28 -24.22 -5.11 3.14
C PRO A 28 -22.91 -5.90 3.11
N TRP A 29 -22.21 -5.89 4.26
CA TRP A 29 -21.04 -6.71 4.56
C TRP A 29 -21.36 -8.21 4.75
N GLN A 30 -22.58 -8.66 4.42
CA GLN A 30 -22.98 -10.04 4.62
C GLN A 30 -22.52 -10.90 3.43
N SER A 31 -21.78 -11.97 3.71
CA SER A 31 -21.39 -12.95 2.68
C SER A 31 -22.59 -13.82 2.29
N GLU A 32 -22.82 -14.03 0.99
CA GLU A 32 -23.87 -14.89 0.45
C GLU A 32 -23.29 -15.93 -0.51
N LEU A 33 -23.84 -17.15 -0.50
CA LEU A 33 -23.43 -18.24 -1.37
C LEU A 33 -24.61 -19.18 -1.69
N ILE A 34 -24.80 -19.51 -2.96
CA ILE A 34 -25.67 -20.62 -3.37
C ILE A 34 -24.79 -21.80 -3.80
N LEU A 35 -25.05 -22.97 -3.24
CA LEU A 35 -24.38 -24.21 -3.57
C LEU A 35 -25.30 -25.05 -4.47
N PRO A 36 -24.88 -25.40 -5.69
CA PRO A 36 -25.63 -26.38 -6.46
C PRO A 36 -25.50 -27.76 -5.81
N VAL A 37 -26.61 -28.50 -5.75
CA VAL A 37 -26.62 -29.89 -5.27
C VAL A 37 -25.91 -30.79 -6.29
N ILE A 38 -24.82 -31.43 -5.87
CA ILE A 38 -24.04 -32.36 -6.70
C ILE A 38 -24.60 -33.79 -6.60
N ALA A 39 -24.30 -34.60 -7.62
CA ALA A 39 -24.63 -36.01 -7.61
C ALA A 39 -23.77 -36.78 -6.58
N LYS A 40 -24.36 -37.78 -5.94
CA LYS A 40 -23.73 -38.53 -4.83
C LYS A 40 -22.46 -39.27 -5.23
N ASP A 41 -22.35 -39.69 -6.49
CA ASP A 41 -21.15 -40.33 -7.05
C ASP A 41 -20.01 -39.36 -7.35
N ARG A 42 -20.25 -38.05 -7.23
CA ARG A 42 -19.26 -36.97 -7.37
C ARG A 42 -18.85 -36.34 -6.04
N GLN A 43 -19.36 -36.85 -4.93
CA GLN A 43 -19.01 -36.34 -3.60
C GLN A 43 -17.51 -36.54 -3.31
N PRO A 44 -16.88 -35.70 -2.48
CA PRO A 44 -15.49 -35.85 -2.13
C PRO A 44 -15.33 -36.95 -1.06
N ALA A 45 -14.15 -37.55 -1.01
CA ALA A 45 -13.67 -38.30 0.11
C ALA A 45 -13.49 -37.38 1.34
N VAL A 46 -13.43 -38.02 2.51
CA VAL A 46 -13.09 -37.34 3.77
C VAL A 46 -11.89 -38.08 4.30
N ASP A 47 -10.71 -37.79 3.74
CA ASP A 47 -9.44 -38.48 4.00
C ASP A 47 -8.35 -37.55 4.55
N GLY A 48 -8.62 -36.24 4.56
CA GLY A 48 -7.78 -35.20 5.14
C GLY A 48 -6.88 -34.50 4.13
N VAL A 49 -7.05 -34.77 2.83
CA VAL A 49 -6.26 -34.17 1.74
C VAL A 49 -7.19 -33.53 0.71
N ILE A 50 -7.06 -32.22 0.53
CA ILE A 50 -7.90 -31.48 -0.41
C ILE A 50 -7.23 -31.51 -1.78
N GLU A 51 -7.71 -32.38 -2.67
CA GLU A 51 -7.27 -32.43 -4.07
C GLU A 51 -8.17 -31.60 -4.99
N GLU A 52 -7.56 -30.74 -5.81
CA GLU A 52 -8.30 -29.80 -6.68
C GLU A 52 -9.23 -30.50 -7.69
N ARG A 53 -8.87 -31.73 -8.13
CA ARG A 53 -9.70 -32.51 -9.05
C ARG A 53 -10.96 -33.04 -8.38
N GLU A 54 -10.81 -33.53 -7.16
CA GLU A 54 -11.90 -34.05 -6.34
C GLU A 54 -12.87 -32.94 -5.98
N TRP A 55 -12.35 -31.85 -5.41
CA TRP A 55 -13.12 -30.67 -5.02
C TRP A 55 -13.44 -29.72 -6.19
N SER A 56 -13.48 -30.23 -7.43
CA SER A 56 -13.63 -29.39 -8.64
C SER A 56 -15.05 -28.85 -8.84
N ASP A 57 -16.04 -29.42 -8.16
CA ASP A 57 -17.44 -28.97 -8.16
C ASP A 57 -17.79 -28.07 -6.98
N ALA A 58 -16.84 -27.86 -6.06
CA ALA A 58 -17.06 -27.04 -4.88
C ALA A 58 -17.04 -25.55 -5.18
N ALA A 59 -17.83 -24.79 -4.42
CA ALA A 59 -17.60 -23.36 -4.30
C ALA A 59 -16.29 -23.12 -3.55
N VAL A 60 -15.51 -22.12 -3.97
CA VAL A 60 -14.20 -21.81 -3.35
C VAL A 60 -14.19 -20.38 -2.83
N VAL A 61 -13.86 -20.21 -1.55
CA VAL A 61 -13.69 -18.92 -0.88
C VAL A 61 -12.23 -18.77 -0.42
N ILE A 62 -11.57 -17.70 -0.85
CA ILE A 62 -10.17 -17.41 -0.51
C ILE A 62 -10.08 -16.26 0.50
N GLY A 63 -9.29 -16.48 1.55
CA GLY A 63 -9.03 -15.55 2.64
C GLY A 63 -10.17 -15.52 3.66
N ALA A 64 -9.84 -15.25 4.92
CA ALA A 64 -10.81 -15.10 6.01
C ALA A 64 -10.64 -13.74 6.70
N PHE A 65 -11.76 -13.18 7.16
CA PHE A 65 -11.84 -11.94 7.91
C PHE A 65 -11.23 -12.09 9.29
N LYS A 66 -10.33 -11.17 9.65
CA LYS A 66 -9.85 -10.99 11.04
C LYS A 66 -10.64 -9.93 11.81
N ASP A 67 -11.42 -9.11 11.10
CA ASP A 67 -12.23 -8.04 11.64
C ASP A 67 -13.43 -7.77 10.71
N GLU A 68 -14.16 -6.67 10.94
CA GLU A 68 -15.37 -6.32 10.19
C GLU A 68 -15.15 -6.09 8.69
N ARG A 69 -13.90 -5.87 8.26
CA ARG A 69 -13.61 -5.45 6.89
C ARG A 69 -12.43 -6.15 6.23
N ASN A 70 -11.42 -6.53 7.01
CA ASN A 70 -10.13 -6.92 6.50
C ASN A 70 -9.92 -8.44 6.60
N LEU A 71 -9.38 -9.00 5.52
CA LEU A 71 -8.82 -10.35 5.53
C LEU A 71 -7.51 -10.38 6.32
N ASP A 72 -7.22 -11.53 6.95
CA ASP A 72 -6.02 -11.71 7.78
C ASP A 72 -4.72 -11.73 6.97
N GLY A 73 -4.80 -12.16 5.70
CA GLY A 73 -3.69 -12.21 4.75
C GLY A 73 -2.92 -13.54 4.74
N ASN A 74 -3.23 -14.46 5.66
CA ASN A 74 -2.69 -15.81 5.64
C ASN A 74 -3.47 -16.67 4.63
N GLU A 75 -2.90 -17.81 4.25
CA GLU A 75 -3.61 -18.77 3.41
C GLU A 75 -4.83 -19.29 4.15
N TYR A 76 -5.98 -19.18 3.50
CA TYR A 76 -7.27 -19.72 3.91
C TYR A 76 -8.04 -19.96 2.61
N ALA A 77 -8.36 -21.21 2.32
CA ALA A 77 -9.15 -21.61 1.16
C ALA A 77 -10.21 -22.62 1.62
N ALA A 78 -11.46 -22.19 1.58
CA ALA A 78 -12.61 -23.02 1.92
C ALA A 78 -13.27 -23.53 0.65
N TYR A 79 -13.47 -24.84 0.58
CA TYR A 79 -14.15 -25.59 -0.46
C TYR A 79 -15.47 -26.07 0.11
N ILE A 80 -16.60 -25.70 -0.48
CA ILE A 80 -17.93 -25.99 0.07
C ILE A 80 -18.81 -26.55 -1.04
N GLU A 81 -19.40 -27.72 -0.81
CA GLU A 81 -20.37 -28.35 -1.71
C GLU A 81 -21.37 -29.22 -0.95
N ALA A 82 -22.44 -29.65 -1.61
CA ALA A 82 -23.46 -30.46 -0.96
C ALA A 82 -24.10 -31.47 -1.94
N THR A 83 -24.38 -32.66 -1.43
CA THR A 83 -25.32 -33.61 -2.06
C THR A 83 -26.74 -33.35 -1.56
N GLU A 84 -27.70 -34.21 -1.95
CA GLU A 84 -29.08 -34.17 -1.43
C GLU A 84 -29.18 -34.32 0.10
N ASP A 85 -28.17 -34.96 0.71
CA ASP A 85 -28.22 -35.42 2.10
C ASP A 85 -27.04 -34.95 2.96
N THR A 86 -25.97 -34.40 2.36
CA THR A 86 -24.72 -34.11 3.07
C THR A 86 -24.11 -32.78 2.62
N LEU A 87 -23.66 -31.96 3.58
CA LEU A 87 -22.80 -30.79 3.35
C LEU A 87 -21.34 -31.20 3.52
N PHE A 88 -20.49 -30.87 2.56
CA PHE A 88 -19.05 -31.12 2.58
C PHE A 88 -18.28 -29.81 2.66
N ILE A 89 -17.27 -29.77 3.52
CA ILE A 89 -16.40 -28.61 3.76
C ILE A 89 -14.95 -29.07 3.76
N GLY A 90 -14.17 -28.58 2.80
CA GLY A 90 -12.71 -28.63 2.81
C GLY A 90 -12.17 -27.29 3.28
N LEU A 91 -11.23 -27.26 4.21
CA LEU A 91 -10.50 -26.05 4.60
C LEU A 91 -9.00 -26.30 4.54
N ARG A 92 -8.32 -25.55 3.69
CA ARG A 92 -6.86 -25.44 3.68
C ARG A 92 -6.46 -24.09 4.27
N THR A 93 -5.73 -24.09 5.39
CA THR A 93 -5.32 -22.87 6.10
C THR A 93 -3.88 -22.96 6.59
N MET A 94 -3.16 -21.85 6.54
CA MET A 94 -1.80 -21.72 7.11
C MET A 94 -1.83 -20.97 8.44
N THR A 95 -0.92 -21.34 9.33
CA THR A 95 -0.58 -20.56 10.53
C THR A 95 0.40 -19.43 10.19
N GLU A 96 0.43 -18.39 11.03
CA GLU A 96 1.46 -17.33 10.93
C GLU A 96 2.86 -17.96 11.12
N ASP A 97 3.82 -17.54 10.30
CA ASP A 97 5.22 -17.99 10.32
C ASP A 97 5.40 -19.53 10.31
N ASN A 98 4.45 -20.27 9.73
CA ASN A 98 4.42 -21.73 9.70
C ASN A 98 4.47 -22.39 11.09
N ALA A 99 3.98 -21.69 12.13
CA ALA A 99 3.94 -22.21 13.49
C ALA A 99 3.14 -23.52 13.59
N GLU A 100 3.57 -24.45 14.44
CA GLU A 100 2.81 -25.67 14.70
C GLU A 100 1.43 -25.36 15.31
N LEU A 101 0.49 -26.27 15.08
CA LEU A 101 -0.85 -26.20 15.67
C LEU A 101 -0.80 -26.68 17.11
N ARG A 102 -1.48 -25.96 18.00
CA ARG A 102 -1.76 -26.44 19.35
C ARG A 102 -2.87 -27.50 19.29
N ALA A 103 -2.54 -28.75 19.60
CA ALA A 103 -3.51 -29.82 19.73
C ALA A 103 -3.16 -30.79 20.86
N GLY A 104 -3.62 -30.50 22.08
CA GLY A 104 -3.39 -31.33 23.27
C GLY A 104 -4.52 -32.32 23.57
N VAL A 105 -5.73 -32.07 23.07
CA VAL A 105 -6.92 -32.90 23.30
C VAL A 105 -7.04 -33.96 22.20
N LYS A 106 -7.17 -35.22 22.60
CA LYS A 106 -7.28 -36.34 21.68
C LYS A 106 -8.76 -36.68 21.40
N PRO A 107 -9.09 -37.15 20.19
CA PRO A 107 -10.43 -37.66 19.91
C PRO A 107 -10.76 -38.86 20.79
N GLU A 108 -12.03 -38.97 21.16
CA GLU A 108 -12.59 -40.12 21.88
C GLU A 108 -13.82 -40.61 21.14
N ALA A 109 -13.91 -41.92 20.91
CA ALA A 109 -14.98 -42.48 20.10
C ALA A 109 -16.34 -42.34 20.82
N GLY A 110 -17.30 -41.68 20.16
CA GLY A 110 -18.65 -41.49 20.67
C GLY A 110 -18.77 -40.51 21.83
N ALA A 111 -17.74 -39.71 22.10
CA ALA A 111 -17.75 -38.71 23.16
C ALA A 111 -17.25 -37.36 22.66
N ASP A 112 -17.99 -36.31 23.01
CA ASP A 112 -17.58 -34.93 22.74
C ASP A 112 -16.62 -34.42 23.82
N GLN A 113 -15.60 -33.71 23.37
CA GLN A 113 -14.50 -33.21 24.19
C GLN A 113 -14.56 -31.69 24.27
N ILE A 114 -15.32 -31.15 25.23
CA ILE A 114 -15.43 -29.69 25.46
C ILE A 114 -14.07 -28.97 25.57
N ARG A 115 -13.03 -29.68 26.03
CA ARG A 115 -11.67 -29.15 26.14
C ARG A 115 -11.01 -28.87 24.79
N ALA A 116 -11.51 -29.44 23.69
CA ALA A 116 -11.02 -29.16 22.34
C ALA A 116 -11.12 -27.67 22.00
N TYR A 117 -12.03 -26.93 22.66
CA TYR A 117 -12.10 -25.47 22.61
C TYR A 117 -10.80 -24.74 23.02
N TYR A 118 -9.88 -25.38 23.76
CA TYR A 118 -8.61 -24.75 24.15
C TYR A 118 -7.47 -24.99 23.14
N ASP A 119 -7.70 -25.85 22.15
CA ASP A 119 -6.76 -26.14 21.07
C ASP A 119 -7.05 -25.27 19.85
N ASP A 120 -6.07 -25.17 18.95
CA ASP A 120 -6.33 -24.57 17.64
C ASP A 120 -7.39 -25.41 16.92
N SER A 121 -8.42 -24.73 16.42
CA SER A 121 -9.66 -25.39 16.01
C SER A 121 -10.25 -24.78 14.75
N ILE A 122 -11.08 -25.59 14.10
CA ILE A 122 -12.03 -25.19 13.07
C ILE A 122 -13.41 -25.28 13.71
N GLU A 123 -14.20 -24.21 13.59
CA GLU A 123 -15.57 -24.18 14.06
C GLU A 123 -16.52 -23.97 12.88
N VAL A 124 -17.47 -24.88 12.72
CA VAL A 124 -18.57 -24.74 11.78
C VAL A 124 -19.81 -24.35 12.57
N TRP A 125 -20.42 -23.22 12.22
CA TRP A 125 -21.70 -22.81 12.80
C TRP A 125 -22.79 -22.85 11.73
N ILE A 126 -23.92 -23.50 12.04
CA ILE A 126 -25.07 -23.63 11.15
C ILE A 126 -26.33 -23.19 11.86
N ALA A 127 -26.98 -22.14 11.36
CA ALA A 127 -28.30 -21.71 11.81
C ALA A 127 -29.35 -22.15 10.78
N PRO A 128 -30.17 -23.19 11.05
CA PRO A 128 -31.02 -23.82 10.04
C PRO A 128 -32.10 -22.89 9.48
N ASP A 129 -32.53 -21.93 10.30
CA ASP A 129 -33.56 -20.96 9.95
C ASP A 129 -33.04 -19.54 10.21
N LYS A 130 -32.29 -19.02 9.24
CA LYS A 130 -31.63 -17.71 9.31
C LYS A 130 -32.62 -16.55 9.44
N ASP A 131 -33.83 -16.71 8.92
CA ASP A 131 -34.84 -15.66 8.80
C ASP A 131 -36.03 -15.85 9.76
N GLY A 132 -36.24 -17.07 10.28
CA GLY A 132 -37.36 -17.39 11.18
C GLY A 132 -37.19 -16.95 12.64
N GLY A 133 -36.10 -16.24 12.97
CA GLY A 133 -35.99 -15.50 14.23
C GLY A 133 -35.66 -16.30 15.49
N SER A 134 -35.69 -17.64 15.45
CA SER A 134 -35.42 -18.51 16.62
C SER A 134 -34.03 -18.30 17.23
N GLY A 135 -33.05 -17.82 16.45
CA GLY A 135 -31.66 -17.70 16.89
C GLY A 135 -30.96 -19.03 17.17
N ARG A 136 -31.60 -20.16 16.84
CA ARG A 136 -31.05 -21.51 17.05
C ARG A 136 -29.89 -21.76 16.09
N SER A 137 -28.79 -22.33 16.60
CA SER A 137 -27.64 -22.70 15.79
C SER A 137 -26.89 -23.92 16.34
N TYR A 138 -26.29 -24.68 15.45
CA TYR A 138 -25.39 -25.79 15.75
C TYR A 138 -23.95 -25.30 15.63
N GLN A 139 -23.11 -25.63 16.62
CA GLN A 139 -21.66 -25.49 16.55
C GLN A 139 -21.06 -26.89 16.44
N ILE A 140 -20.13 -27.06 15.51
CA ILE A 140 -19.23 -28.21 15.43
C ILE A 140 -17.82 -27.66 15.53
N LEU A 141 -17.12 -27.96 16.61
CA LEU A 141 -15.72 -27.57 16.81
C LEU A 141 -14.82 -28.80 16.68
N LEU A 142 -13.77 -28.69 15.87
CA LEU A 142 -12.81 -29.76 15.59
C LEU A 142 -11.39 -29.21 15.76
N ASN A 143 -10.55 -29.88 16.55
CA ASN A 143 -9.10 -29.59 16.55
C ASN A 143 -8.37 -30.41 15.47
N SER A 144 -7.07 -30.17 15.27
CA SER A 144 -6.30 -30.84 14.22
C SER A 144 -6.15 -32.36 14.39
N LEU A 145 -6.32 -32.88 15.60
CA LEU A 145 -6.33 -34.32 15.89
C LEU A 145 -7.71 -34.97 15.72
N GLY A 146 -8.75 -34.17 15.43
CA GLY A 146 -10.13 -34.63 15.31
C GLY A 146 -10.90 -34.74 16.62
N ALA A 147 -10.40 -34.18 17.72
CA ALA A 147 -11.22 -34.03 18.92
C ALA A 147 -12.36 -33.06 18.61
N ARG A 148 -13.59 -33.53 18.86
CA ARG A 148 -14.82 -32.85 18.48
C ARG A 148 -15.55 -32.30 19.69
N TYR A 149 -16.24 -31.17 19.51
CA TYR A 149 -17.18 -30.62 20.47
C TYR A 149 -18.38 -30.02 19.73
N ASP A 150 -19.54 -30.66 19.87
CA ASP A 150 -20.80 -30.24 19.27
C ASP A 150 -21.69 -29.56 20.31
N VAL A 151 -22.37 -28.49 19.89
CA VAL A 151 -23.31 -27.76 20.76
C VAL A 151 -24.50 -27.31 19.94
N LEU A 152 -25.70 -27.55 20.46
CA LEU A 152 -26.90 -26.84 20.02
C LEU A 152 -27.09 -25.60 20.90
N TYR A 153 -26.99 -24.43 20.29
CA TYR A 153 -27.39 -23.16 20.89
C TYR A 153 -28.86 -22.88 20.58
N ASP A 154 -29.69 -22.74 21.62
CA ASP A 154 -31.09 -22.39 21.51
C ASP A 154 -31.42 -21.26 22.51
N PRO A 155 -31.50 -19.99 22.06
CA PRO A 155 -31.75 -18.87 22.96
C PRO A 155 -33.19 -18.85 23.51
N GLU A 156 -34.12 -19.60 22.90
CA GLU A 156 -35.53 -19.71 23.28
C GLU A 156 -35.83 -20.98 24.09
N ASN A 157 -34.81 -21.76 24.47
CA ASN A 157 -34.99 -22.98 25.24
C ASN A 157 -35.84 -22.74 26.50
N ALA A 158 -36.97 -23.45 26.60
CA ALA A 158 -37.94 -23.32 27.68
C ALA A 158 -37.36 -23.58 29.09
N THR A 159 -36.25 -24.32 29.19
CA THR A 159 -35.55 -24.60 30.45
C THR A 159 -34.63 -23.45 30.91
N GLY A 160 -34.40 -22.44 30.05
CA GLY A 160 -33.43 -21.37 30.25
C GLY A 160 -31.97 -21.76 29.95
N LYS A 161 -31.66 -23.05 29.74
CA LYS A 161 -30.31 -23.52 29.38
C LYS A 161 -30.08 -23.33 27.88
N LYS A 162 -29.42 -22.23 27.50
CA LYS A 162 -29.23 -21.87 26.09
C LYS A 162 -28.28 -22.77 25.29
N LYS A 163 -27.44 -23.57 25.97
CA LYS A 163 -26.50 -24.50 25.32
C LYS A 163 -26.87 -25.92 25.69
N ASP A 164 -27.13 -26.74 24.70
CA ASP A 164 -27.27 -28.18 24.82
C ASP A 164 -25.98 -28.85 24.29
N GLU A 165 -25.12 -29.22 25.23
CA GLU A 165 -23.85 -29.92 25.01
C GLU A 165 -24.04 -31.45 25.01
N SER A 166 -25.28 -31.94 25.08
CA SER A 166 -25.58 -33.38 24.98
C SER A 166 -25.88 -33.84 23.55
N VAL A 167 -26.01 -32.87 22.63
CA VAL A 167 -26.11 -33.15 21.19
C VAL A 167 -24.81 -33.78 20.71
N SER A 168 -24.93 -34.81 19.87
CA SER A 168 -23.80 -35.45 19.21
C SER A 168 -24.18 -35.64 17.75
N LEU A 169 -23.50 -34.92 16.86
CA LEU A 169 -23.83 -34.90 15.44
C LEU A 169 -23.03 -36.01 14.72
N ASP A 170 -23.59 -36.63 13.68
CA ASP A 170 -22.87 -37.63 12.88
C ASP A 170 -21.88 -36.99 11.88
N THR A 171 -21.03 -36.11 12.39
CA THR A 171 -20.01 -35.40 11.61
C THR A 171 -18.82 -36.31 11.35
N ARG A 172 -18.48 -36.51 10.07
CA ARG A 172 -17.22 -37.16 9.66
C ARG A 172 -16.14 -36.10 9.47
N TYR A 173 -14.94 -36.37 9.98
CA TYR A 173 -13.78 -35.49 9.88
C TYR A 173 -12.53 -36.28 9.55
N ALA A 174 -11.70 -35.72 8.66
CA ALA A 174 -10.33 -36.11 8.48
C ALA A 174 -9.48 -34.85 8.29
N GLY A 175 -8.24 -34.86 8.76
CA GLY A 175 -7.36 -33.72 8.61
C GLY A 175 -5.90 -34.08 8.68
N LYS A 176 -5.09 -33.27 7.99
CA LYS A 176 -3.65 -33.38 7.95
C LYS A 176 -3.02 -32.02 8.27
N ALA A 177 -2.15 -32.00 9.28
CA ALA A 177 -1.39 -30.82 9.66
C ALA A 177 0.11 -31.07 9.51
N GLU A 178 0.78 -30.28 8.68
CA GLU A 178 2.22 -30.41 8.40
C GLU A 178 2.83 -29.04 8.08
N ALA A 179 3.96 -28.71 8.72
CA ALA A 179 4.69 -27.45 8.50
C ALA A 179 3.82 -26.17 8.56
N GLY A 180 2.89 -26.11 9.52
CA GLY A 180 1.97 -24.99 9.69
C GLY A 180 0.78 -24.94 8.72
N CYS A 181 0.73 -25.83 7.72
CA CYS A 181 -0.44 -26.04 6.87
C CYS A 181 -1.41 -27.02 7.54
N TRP A 182 -2.68 -26.67 7.63
CA TRP A 182 -3.76 -27.56 8.04
C TRP A 182 -4.74 -27.73 6.89
N GLN A 183 -4.93 -28.97 6.45
CA GLN A 183 -6.02 -29.40 5.59
C GLN A 183 -7.04 -30.17 6.43
N ALA A 184 -8.30 -29.80 6.33
CA ALA A 184 -9.40 -30.42 7.06
C ALA A 184 -10.56 -30.67 6.10
N GLU A 185 -11.14 -31.87 6.15
CA GLU A 185 -12.33 -32.25 5.42
C GLU A 185 -13.41 -32.66 6.42
N ILE A 186 -14.60 -32.11 6.24
CA ILE A 186 -15.75 -32.28 7.14
C ILE A 186 -16.96 -32.65 6.30
N ALA A 187 -17.68 -33.70 6.68
CA ALA A 187 -18.97 -34.04 6.09
C ALA A 187 -20.05 -34.07 7.18
N ILE A 188 -21.12 -33.31 6.97
CA ILE A 188 -22.22 -33.10 7.92
C ILE A 188 -23.53 -33.53 7.24
N PRO A 189 -24.22 -34.57 7.74
CA PRO A 189 -25.54 -34.91 7.23
C PRO A 189 -26.52 -33.74 7.44
N LEU A 190 -27.23 -33.32 6.39
CA LEU A 190 -28.11 -32.14 6.43
C LEU A 190 -29.25 -32.29 7.46
N SER A 191 -29.68 -33.53 7.72
CA SER A 191 -30.72 -33.86 8.71
C SER A 191 -30.29 -33.55 10.14
N GLU A 192 -29.01 -33.73 10.48
CA GLU A 192 -28.46 -33.49 11.83
C GLU A 192 -28.55 -32.00 12.20
N VAL A 193 -28.38 -31.14 11.20
CA VAL A 193 -28.39 -29.67 11.35
C VAL A 193 -29.64 -29.03 10.74
N GLN A 194 -30.69 -29.82 10.46
CA GLN A 194 -32.00 -29.37 9.97
C GLN A 194 -31.95 -28.43 8.73
N VAL A 195 -30.92 -28.57 7.89
CA VAL A 195 -30.81 -27.79 6.65
C VAL A 195 -31.67 -28.43 5.57
N ALA A 196 -32.46 -27.61 4.87
CA ALA A 196 -33.29 -28.05 3.76
C ALA A 196 -32.84 -27.42 2.44
N ILE A 197 -32.99 -28.16 1.35
CA ILE A 197 -32.76 -27.64 0.00
C ILE A 197 -33.75 -26.50 -0.28
N ASP A 198 -33.29 -25.50 -1.04
CA ASP A 198 -34.02 -24.29 -1.42
C ASP A 198 -34.39 -23.34 -0.27
N LYS A 199 -33.97 -23.63 0.97
CA LYS A 199 -34.09 -22.71 2.11
C LYS A 199 -32.73 -22.09 2.48
N PRO A 200 -32.67 -20.77 2.75
CA PRO A 200 -31.44 -20.16 3.26
C PRO A 200 -31.19 -20.57 4.71
N PHE A 201 -29.92 -20.81 5.04
CA PHE A 201 -29.42 -21.07 6.38
C PHE A 201 -28.21 -20.19 6.68
N GLY A 202 -27.97 -19.92 7.96
CA GLY A 202 -26.81 -19.16 8.41
C GLY A 202 -25.58 -20.06 8.51
N PHE A 203 -24.43 -19.57 8.07
CA PHE A 203 -23.19 -20.35 8.04
C PHE A 203 -21.99 -19.53 8.51
N ARG A 204 -21.15 -20.11 9.38
CA ARG A 204 -19.78 -19.65 9.67
C ARG A 204 -18.80 -20.80 9.53
N LEU A 205 -17.60 -20.45 9.13
CA LEU A 205 -16.45 -21.34 9.05
C LEU A 205 -15.26 -20.60 9.66
N VAL A 206 -15.04 -20.84 10.94
CA VAL A 206 -14.06 -20.12 11.74
C VAL A 206 -12.81 -20.99 11.87
N ARG A 207 -11.63 -20.38 11.72
CA ARG A 207 -10.38 -20.95 12.20
C ARG A 207 -9.93 -20.16 13.41
N THR A 208 -9.82 -20.82 14.56
CA THR A 208 -9.42 -20.19 15.82
C THR A 208 -8.04 -20.68 16.23
N ARG A 209 -7.10 -19.74 16.41
CA ARG A 209 -5.87 -19.97 17.17
C ARG A 209 -6.11 -19.60 18.62
N HIS A 210 -5.54 -20.30 19.59
CA HIS A 210 -5.73 -20.01 21.03
C HIS A 210 -4.51 -19.45 21.76
N ASN A 211 -3.35 -19.27 21.09
CA ASN A 211 -2.17 -18.65 21.69
C ASN A 211 -1.29 -17.89 20.68
N PRO A 212 -1.46 -16.56 20.52
CA PRO A 212 -2.56 -15.75 21.04
C PRO A 212 -3.91 -16.11 20.39
N THR A 213 -5.03 -15.75 21.05
CA THR A 213 -6.36 -15.99 20.49
C THR A 213 -6.60 -15.15 19.24
N LYS A 214 -6.71 -15.79 18.08
CA LYS A 214 -6.90 -15.13 16.78
C LYS A 214 -7.89 -15.93 15.92
N PRO A 215 -9.20 -15.66 16.04
CA PRO A 215 -10.18 -16.24 15.15
C PRO A 215 -10.18 -15.50 13.80
N VAL A 216 -10.44 -16.24 12.74
CA VAL A 216 -10.76 -15.70 11.42
C VAL A 216 -11.96 -16.44 10.85
N ASP A 217 -12.78 -15.75 10.05
CA ASP A 217 -14.04 -16.30 9.53
C ASP A 217 -14.23 -15.98 8.03
N TRP A 218 -14.91 -16.81 7.26
CA TRP A 218 -15.25 -16.52 5.86
C TRP A 218 -16.20 -15.31 5.71
N THR A 219 -16.98 -14.99 6.74
CA THR A 219 -17.85 -13.81 6.85
C THR A 219 -17.26 -12.76 7.81
N PRO A 220 -17.57 -11.45 7.68
CA PRO A 220 -17.05 -10.43 8.59
C PRO A 220 -17.31 -10.68 10.08
N ILE A 221 -16.31 -10.37 10.89
CA ILE A 221 -16.39 -10.45 12.35
C ILE A 221 -16.88 -9.11 12.88
N THR A 222 -18.20 -8.90 12.83
CA THR A 222 -18.90 -7.76 13.41
C THR A 222 -19.03 -7.97 14.91
N GLY A 223 -18.43 -7.12 15.74
CA GLY A 223 -18.25 -7.34 17.18
C GLY A 223 -19.47 -7.98 17.89
N GLY A 224 -19.24 -9.08 18.62
CA GLY A 224 -20.31 -9.90 19.23
C GLY A 224 -19.90 -11.37 19.33
N PRO A 225 -20.73 -12.24 19.95
CA PRO A 225 -20.45 -13.68 20.01
C PRO A 225 -20.79 -14.38 18.68
N PHE A 226 -20.08 -15.45 18.32
CA PHE A 226 -20.34 -16.25 17.11
C PHE A 226 -21.76 -16.85 17.05
N THR A 227 -22.43 -16.97 18.20
CA THR A 227 -23.83 -17.41 18.31
C THR A 227 -24.84 -16.42 17.71
N ASP A 228 -24.46 -15.19 17.38
CA ASP A 228 -25.38 -14.22 16.77
C ASP A 228 -25.68 -14.58 15.30
N VAL A 229 -26.82 -15.23 15.08
CA VAL A 229 -27.26 -15.68 13.76
C VAL A 229 -27.37 -14.55 12.74
N LYS A 230 -27.60 -13.30 13.15
CA LYS A 230 -27.76 -12.16 12.21
C LYS A 230 -26.48 -11.84 11.45
N THR A 231 -25.35 -12.19 12.05
CA THR A 231 -24.01 -11.86 11.57
C THR A 231 -23.37 -13.01 10.77
N MET A 232 -24.03 -14.18 10.72
CA MET A 232 -23.60 -15.31 9.89
C MET A 232 -23.78 -14.99 8.40
N GLY A 233 -22.93 -15.59 7.55
CA GLY A 233 -23.17 -15.56 6.11
C GLY A 233 -24.41 -16.37 5.75
N ILE A 234 -25.01 -16.11 4.60
CA ILE A 234 -26.23 -16.77 4.13
C ILE A 234 -25.84 -17.80 3.07
N VAL A 235 -26.21 -19.06 3.29
CA VAL A 235 -26.01 -20.14 2.33
C VAL A 235 -27.35 -20.74 1.95
N ARG A 236 -27.52 -21.13 0.68
CA ARG A 236 -28.67 -21.92 0.23
C ARG A 236 -28.22 -23.03 -0.71
N LEU A 237 -28.82 -24.21 -0.55
CA LEU A 237 -28.64 -25.30 -1.52
C LEU A 237 -29.69 -25.16 -2.61
N ALA A 238 -29.30 -25.31 -3.88
CA ALA A 238 -30.21 -25.22 -5.01
C ALA A 238 -29.93 -26.33 -6.03
N ARG A 239 -30.95 -26.78 -6.77
CA ARG A 239 -30.75 -27.78 -7.84
C ARG A 239 -30.18 -27.18 -9.12
N ILE A 240 -30.37 -25.86 -9.30
CA ILE A 240 -29.93 -25.12 -10.48
C ILE A 240 -29.22 -23.85 -10.01
N ALA A 241 -27.89 -23.88 -10.01
CA ALA A 241 -27.04 -22.72 -9.74
C ALA A 241 -25.65 -22.96 -10.35
N PRO A 242 -24.91 -21.91 -10.73
CA PRO A 242 -23.51 -22.05 -11.07
C PRO A 242 -22.69 -22.23 -9.79
N VAL A 243 -21.63 -23.03 -9.86
CA VAL A 243 -20.58 -23.08 -8.85
C VAL A 243 -19.72 -21.82 -9.00
N ILE A 244 -19.48 -21.09 -7.91
CA ILE A 244 -18.61 -19.91 -7.89
C ILE A 244 -17.31 -20.24 -7.16
N ARG A 245 -16.17 -20.08 -7.84
CA ARG A 245 -14.85 -20.40 -7.29
C ARG A 245 -13.95 -19.19 -7.32
N GLN A 246 -13.54 -18.66 -6.17
CA GLN A 246 -12.41 -17.74 -6.12
C GLN A 246 -11.14 -18.51 -6.50
N VAL A 247 -10.37 -18.02 -7.48
CA VAL A 247 -9.19 -18.70 -8.02
C VAL A 247 -7.91 -18.16 -7.39
N SER A 248 -7.83 -16.84 -7.23
CA SER A 248 -6.66 -16.17 -6.69
C SER A 248 -7.04 -14.82 -6.11
N LEU A 249 -6.26 -14.37 -5.13
CA LEU A 249 -6.13 -12.96 -4.77
C LEU A 249 -4.73 -12.41 -5.13
N ARG A 250 -3.73 -13.30 -5.27
CA ARG A 250 -2.32 -12.97 -5.49
C ARG A 250 -1.75 -13.82 -6.61
N GLY A 251 -0.88 -13.22 -7.43
CA GLY A 251 -0.21 -13.92 -8.53
C GLY A 251 0.68 -15.06 -8.03
N LYS A 252 0.80 -16.13 -8.83
CA LYS A 252 1.62 -17.32 -8.51
C LYS A 252 3.11 -17.02 -8.32
N ASP A 253 3.59 -15.94 -8.91
CA ASP A 253 4.96 -15.41 -8.75
C ASP A 253 5.14 -14.61 -7.43
N GLY A 254 4.11 -14.54 -6.60
CA GLY A 254 4.07 -13.67 -5.41
C GLY A 254 3.91 -12.19 -5.75
N GLY A 255 3.79 -11.84 -7.04
CA GLY A 255 3.75 -10.48 -7.55
C GLY A 255 2.34 -9.88 -7.53
N GLY A 256 2.16 -8.86 -6.69
CA GLY A 256 0.97 -8.00 -6.65
C GLY A 256 -0.38 -8.70 -6.49
N GLY A 257 -1.45 -7.95 -6.78
CA GLY A 257 -2.82 -8.46 -6.77
C GLY A 257 -3.16 -9.23 -8.04
N ASP A 258 -3.91 -10.31 -7.86
CA ASP A 258 -4.44 -11.16 -8.93
C ASP A 258 -5.81 -11.69 -8.50
N VAL A 259 -6.83 -10.84 -8.56
CA VAL A 259 -8.19 -11.12 -8.09
C VAL A 259 -8.98 -11.75 -9.22
N GLN A 260 -9.19 -13.07 -9.14
CA GLN A 260 -9.89 -13.86 -10.16
C GLN A 260 -10.91 -14.80 -9.54
N PHE A 261 -11.97 -15.09 -10.29
CA PHE A 261 -12.93 -16.13 -9.95
C PHE A 261 -13.50 -16.80 -11.20
N GLU A 262 -14.13 -17.94 -11.01
CA GLU A 262 -14.76 -18.75 -12.05
C GLU A 262 -16.23 -19.00 -11.74
N LEU A 263 -17.04 -19.06 -12.79
CA LEU A 263 -18.41 -19.55 -12.76
C LEU A 263 -18.42 -20.87 -13.53
N LYS A 264 -18.88 -21.96 -12.91
CA LYS A 264 -18.96 -23.28 -13.54
C LYS A 264 -20.39 -23.78 -13.51
N ASN A 265 -20.93 -24.18 -14.66
CA ASN A 265 -22.21 -24.85 -14.74
C ASN A 265 -22.00 -26.37 -14.69
N ILE A 266 -22.32 -26.98 -13.55
CA ILE A 266 -22.20 -28.44 -13.36
C ILE A 266 -23.48 -29.21 -13.75
N GLY A 267 -24.56 -28.49 -14.04
CA GLY A 267 -25.88 -29.04 -14.37
C GLY A 267 -26.06 -29.36 -15.85
N ALA A 268 -27.23 -29.91 -16.17
CA ALA A 268 -27.61 -30.28 -17.53
C ALA A 268 -28.31 -29.15 -18.31
N THR A 269 -28.69 -28.06 -17.64
CA THR A 269 -29.39 -26.92 -18.26
C THR A 269 -28.49 -25.69 -18.29
N PRO A 270 -28.59 -24.83 -19.33
CA PRO A 270 -27.88 -23.55 -19.35
C PRO A 270 -28.26 -22.67 -18.15
N ILE A 271 -27.31 -21.86 -17.68
CA ILE A 271 -27.50 -20.92 -16.57
C ILE A 271 -27.07 -19.54 -17.03
N ASP A 272 -27.96 -18.56 -16.91
CA ASP A 272 -27.60 -17.16 -17.10
C ASP A 272 -27.14 -16.54 -15.78
N ALA A 273 -26.07 -15.75 -15.83
CA ALA A 273 -25.52 -15.05 -14.69
C ALA A 273 -25.18 -13.60 -15.05
N ALA A 274 -25.45 -12.69 -14.11
CA ALA A 274 -24.98 -11.31 -14.11
C ALA A 274 -23.85 -11.16 -13.09
N VAL A 275 -22.73 -10.61 -13.54
CA VAL A 275 -21.49 -10.43 -12.76
C VAL A 275 -21.23 -8.95 -12.54
N GLN A 276 -21.01 -8.57 -11.29
CA GLN A 276 -20.53 -7.27 -10.86
C GLN A 276 -19.33 -7.47 -9.93
N ALA A 277 -18.18 -6.95 -10.31
CA ALA A 277 -16.97 -7.05 -9.50
C ALA A 277 -16.18 -5.74 -9.53
N TYR A 278 -15.50 -5.46 -8.42
CA TYR A 278 -14.73 -4.25 -8.19
C TYR A 278 -13.42 -4.59 -7.47
N SER A 279 -12.35 -3.92 -7.86
CA SER A 279 -11.07 -3.91 -7.15
C SER A 279 -10.45 -2.51 -7.19
N LEU A 280 -9.94 -2.06 -6.05
CA LEU A 280 -9.12 -0.86 -5.94
C LEU A 280 -7.95 -1.10 -4.98
N ALA A 281 -6.74 -1.05 -5.51
CA ALA A 281 -5.50 -1.20 -4.75
C ALA A 281 -5.10 0.11 -4.05
N GLY A 282 -5.76 0.53 -2.97
CA GLY A 282 -5.41 1.75 -2.24
C GLY A 282 -5.80 3.06 -2.96
N GLU A 283 -5.72 4.18 -2.23
CA GLU A 283 -6.17 5.48 -2.74
C GLU A 283 -5.23 6.03 -3.82
N GLY A 284 -5.81 6.51 -4.94
CA GLY A 284 -5.07 7.09 -6.07
C GLY A 284 -4.72 6.10 -7.20
N ASN A 285 -4.96 4.79 -7.02
CA ASN A 285 -4.81 3.80 -8.09
C ASN A 285 -6.07 3.70 -8.97
N GLN A 286 -5.91 3.20 -10.20
CA GLN A 286 -7.04 3.04 -11.11
C GLN A 286 -8.02 2.00 -10.57
N GLU A 287 -9.28 2.38 -10.44
CA GLU A 287 -10.37 1.46 -10.12
C GLU A 287 -10.58 0.45 -11.25
N LYS A 288 -10.73 -0.83 -10.88
CA LYS A 288 -11.11 -1.90 -11.81
C LYS A 288 -12.55 -2.30 -11.55
N ASN A 289 -13.36 -2.26 -12.59
CA ASN A 289 -14.79 -2.57 -12.54
C ASN A 289 -15.12 -3.58 -13.63
N VAL A 290 -15.77 -4.69 -13.25
CA VAL A 290 -16.31 -5.69 -14.17
C VAL A 290 -17.83 -5.67 -14.03
N LYS A 291 -18.53 -5.42 -15.13
CA LYS A 291 -19.99 -5.56 -15.21
C LYS A 291 -20.34 -6.29 -16.50
N THR A 292 -20.79 -7.53 -16.39
CA THR A 292 -21.07 -8.37 -17.56
C THR A 292 -22.23 -9.34 -17.29
N GLN A 293 -22.79 -9.88 -18.36
CA GLN A 293 -23.74 -10.99 -18.32
C GLN A 293 -23.18 -12.14 -19.15
N CYS A 294 -23.46 -13.36 -18.74
CA CYS A 294 -23.05 -14.55 -19.47
C CYS A 294 -24.08 -15.67 -19.35
N ALA A 295 -24.28 -16.39 -20.45
CA ALA A 295 -24.91 -17.70 -20.45
C ALA A 295 -23.80 -18.76 -20.30
N LEU A 296 -23.97 -19.70 -19.38
CA LEU A 296 -23.09 -20.84 -19.16
C LEU A 296 -23.77 -22.09 -19.70
N ALA A 297 -23.22 -22.69 -20.76
CA ALA A 297 -23.66 -23.97 -21.27
C ALA A 297 -23.41 -25.09 -20.23
N PRO A 298 -24.11 -26.24 -20.30
CA PRO A 298 -23.83 -27.40 -19.47
C PRO A 298 -22.35 -27.80 -19.50
N GLY A 299 -21.71 -27.89 -18.33
CA GLY A 299 -20.28 -28.21 -18.18
C GLY A 299 -19.32 -27.04 -18.44
N GLU A 300 -19.80 -25.86 -18.82
CA GLU A 300 -18.95 -24.70 -19.11
C GLU A 300 -18.38 -24.08 -17.83
N THR A 301 -17.09 -23.73 -17.87
CA THR A 301 -16.42 -22.89 -16.89
C THR A 301 -16.02 -21.57 -17.55
N LYS A 302 -16.40 -20.45 -16.94
CA LYS A 302 -16.02 -19.11 -17.37
C LYS A 302 -15.21 -18.41 -16.30
N ARG A 303 -13.99 -17.98 -16.65
CA ARG A 303 -13.09 -17.22 -15.78
C ARG A 303 -13.30 -15.72 -15.92
N ILE A 304 -13.33 -15.01 -14.80
CA ILE A 304 -13.41 -13.57 -14.69
C ILE A 304 -12.16 -13.06 -13.97
N VAL A 305 -11.40 -12.21 -14.66
CA VAL A 305 -10.27 -11.48 -14.08
C VAL A 305 -10.78 -10.09 -13.68
N VAL A 306 -10.73 -9.78 -12.38
CA VAL A 306 -11.13 -8.46 -11.86
C VAL A 306 -9.94 -7.51 -11.84
N ASP A 307 -8.79 -8.02 -11.39
CA ASP A 307 -7.57 -7.25 -11.23
C ASP A 307 -6.35 -8.15 -11.38
N ASP A 308 -5.40 -7.78 -12.22
CA ASP A 308 -4.12 -8.46 -12.46
C ASP A 308 -2.91 -7.54 -12.19
N SER A 309 -3.12 -6.48 -11.42
CA SER A 309 -2.13 -5.44 -11.18
C SER A 309 -0.97 -5.90 -10.31
N LYS A 310 0.26 -5.63 -10.77
CA LYS A 310 1.49 -5.89 -10.03
C LYS A 310 1.77 -4.85 -8.93
N VAL A 311 0.75 -4.48 -8.17
CA VAL A 311 0.82 -3.50 -7.08
C VAL A 311 0.59 -4.17 -5.73
N PHE A 312 1.20 -3.58 -4.70
CA PHE A 312 1.04 -3.98 -3.30
C PHE A 312 0.30 -2.87 -2.54
N GLY A 313 -0.43 -3.24 -1.50
CA GLY A 313 -1.29 -2.33 -0.74
C GLY A 313 -2.55 -3.02 -0.23
N VAL A 314 -3.50 -2.24 0.29
CA VAL A 314 -4.80 -2.76 0.70
C VAL A 314 -5.77 -2.67 -0.47
N PHE A 315 -6.22 -3.82 -0.95
CA PHE A 315 -7.21 -3.94 -2.01
C PHE A 315 -8.60 -3.88 -1.42
N LYS A 316 -9.44 -2.93 -1.86
CA LYS A 316 -10.87 -2.90 -1.57
C LYS A 316 -11.56 -3.68 -2.68
N ASN A 317 -12.26 -4.76 -2.34
CA ASN A 317 -12.86 -5.66 -3.31
C ASN A 317 -14.35 -5.86 -3.04
N PHE A 318 -15.07 -6.09 -4.13
CA PHE A 318 -16.44 -6.59 -4.10
C PHE A 318 -16.64 -7.55 -5.28
N ILE A 319 -17.28 -8.68 -5.02
CA ILE A 319 -17.69 -9.64 -6.05
C ILE A 319 -19.15 -9.98 -5.78
N ARG A 320 -20.00 -9.82 -6.80
CA ARG A 320 -21.40 -10.21 -6.77
C ARG A 320 -21.79 -10.88 -8.08
N VAL A 321 -22.33 -12.08 -7.96
CA VAL A 321 -22.81 -12.91 -9.07
C VAL A 321 -24.26 -13.26 -8.77
N THR A 322 -25.14 -12.98 -9.71
CA THR A 322 -26.60 -13.08 -9.54
C THR A 322 -27.26 -13.71 -10.75
N SER A 323 -28.51 -14.15 -10.63
CA SER A 323 -29.38 -14.33 -11.79
C SER A 323 -29.59 -12.97 -12.50
N PRO A 324 -29.88 -12.93 -13.82
CA PRO A 324 -30.07 -11.67 -14.54
C PRO A 324 -31.20 -10.79 -13.99
N ASP A 325 -32.22 -11.40 -13.37
CA ASP A 325 -33.33 -10.70 -12.72
C ASP A 325 -33.04 -10.28 -11.28
N GLY A 326 -31.86 -10.63 -10.75
CA GLY A 326 -31.39 -10.28 -9.41
C GLY A 326 -32.10 -11.01 -8.26
N LYS A 327 -32.94 -12.02 -8.54
CA LYS A 327 -33.65 -12.79 -7.50
C LYS A 327 -32.75 -13.76 -6.77
N ASP A 328 -31.80 -14.38 -7.46
CA ASP A 328 -30.81 -15.28 -6.88
C ASP A 328 -29.47 -14.55 -6.79
N THR A 329 -28.89 -14.48 -5.60
CA THR A 329 -27.48 -14.11 -5.40
C THR A 329 -26.66 -15.39 -5.32
N TYR A 330 -26.04 -15.80 -6.43
CA TYR A 330 -25.19 -17.00 -6.46
C TYR A 330 -23.95 -16.85 -5.59
N PHE A 331 -23.37 -15.65 -5.52
CA PHE A 331 -22.27 -15.32 -4.63
C PHE A 331 -22.23 -13.82 -4.39
N ALA A 332 -22.02 -13.40 -3.14
CA ALA A 332 -21.70 -12.02 -2.81
C ALA A 332 -20.67 -11.96 -1.70
N ARG A 333 -19.62 -11.16 -1.90
CA ARG A 333 -18.59 -10.91 -0.89
C ARG A 333 -17.93 -9.55 -1.08
N LYS A 334 -17.73 -8.84 0.02
CA LYS A 334 -17.06 -7.53 0.08
C LYS A 334 -15.96 -7.57 1.12
N PHE A 335 -14.73 -7.24 0.75
CA PHE A 335 -13.59 -7.41 1.64
C PHE A 335 -12.43 -6.47 1.29
N ASN A 336 -11.68 -6.10 2.33
CA ASN A 336 -10.37 -5.48 2.19
C ASN A 336 -9.31 -6.57 2.31
N TRP A 337 -8.37 -6.62 1.38
CA TRP A 337 -7.29 -7.59 1.39
C TRP A 337 -5.92 -6.90 1.41
N PRO A 338 -5.11 -7.12 2.46
CA PRO A 338 -3.75 -6.60 2.50
C PRO A 338 -2.82 -7.42 1.59
N CYS A 339 -2.59 -6.93 0.37
CA CYS A 339 -1.56 -7.44 -0.52
C CYS A 339 -0.19 -6.88 -0.11
N VAL A 340 0.43 -7.52 0.87
CA VAL A 340 1.78 -7.13 1.34
C VAL A 340 2.85 -7.82 0.49
N ARG A 341 3.91 -7.11 0.13
CA ARG A 341 5.11 -7.73 -0.45
C ARG A 341 5.79 -8.55 0.66
N LYS A 342 5.86 -9.88 0.51
CA LYS A 342 6.67 -10.70 1.41
C LYS A 342 8.15 -10.33 1.22
N ASP A 343 8.87 -10.15 2.31
CA ASP A 343 10.29 -9.78 2.24
C ASP A 343 11.06 -10.87 1.47
N PRO A 344 11.94 -10.53 0.52
CA PRO A 344 12.78 -11.52 -0.16
C PRO A 344 13.57 -12.42 0.82
N LEU A 345 13.88 -11.93 2.03
CA LEU A 345 14.55 -12.70 3.10
C LEU A 345 13.63 -13.73 3.77
N GLU A 346 12.30 -13.52 3.79
CA GLU A 346 11.34 -14.53 4.27
C GLU A 346 11.23 -15.71 3.30
N GLN A 347 11.60 -15.51 2.03
CA GLN A 347 11.53 -16.55 0.98
C GLN A 347 12.74 -17.49 0.98
N THR A 348 13.84 -17.14 1.66
CA THR A 348 15.08 -17.94 1.68
C THR A 348 15.17 -18.90 2.88
N GLY A 349 14.19 -18.88 3.78
CA GLY A 349 14.13 -19.81 4.92
C GLY A 349 15.16 -19.56 6.02
N ARG A 350 15.86 -18.41 6.01
CA ARG A 350 16.69 -17.96 7.13
C ARG A 350 16.39 -16.49 7.42
N PRO A 351 15.70 -16.15 8.52
CA PRO A 351 15.68 -14.77 8.99
C PRO A 351 17.13 -14.35 9.25
N ALA A 352 17.59 -13.26 8.62
CA ALA A 352 18.88 -12.68 8.98
C ALA A 352 18.86 -12.40 10.49
N ALA A 353 19.97 -12.67 11.20
CA ALA A 353 19.99 -12.55 12.67
C ALA A 353 19.70 -11.12 13.17
N PHE A 354 19.92 -10.12 12.32
CA PHE A 354 19.47 -8.75 12.48
C PHE A 354 19.30 -8.07 11.10
N PRO A 355 18.49 -7.00 11.00
CA PRO A 355 18.38 -6.22 9.77
C PRO A 355 19.71 -5.59 9.33
N LEU A 356 20.16 -5.97 8.13
CA LEU A 356 21.27 -5.35 7.39
C LEU A 356 20.73 -4.72 6.10
N LYS A 357 20.87 -3.40 5.99
CA LYS A 357 20.51 -2.62 4.81
C LYS A 357 21.75 -1.98 4.21
N PHE A 358 21.81 -1.85 2.89
CA PHE A 358 22.94 -1.19 2.23
C PHE A 358 22.55 -0.52 0.91
N ALA A 359 23.42 0.35 0.42
CA ALA A 359 23.40 0.92 -0.92
C ALA A 359 24.83 0.94 -1.47
N TYR A 360 25.04 0.37 -2.64
CA TYR A 360 26.31 0.40 -3.35
C TYR A 360 26.25 1.44 -4.47
N TYR A 361 27.20 2.38 -4.46
CA TYR A 361 27.31 3.49 -5.42
C TYR A 361 28.51 3.23 -6.34
N PRO A 362 28.33 2.48 -7.45
CA PRO A 362 29.44 2.02 -8.28
C PRO A 362 30.23 3.15 -8.95
N SER A 363 29.61 4.28 -9.23
CA SER A 363 30.28 5.44 -9.85
C SER A 363 31.15 6.25 -8.88
N TYR A 364 30.96 6.03 -7.58
CA TYR A 364 31.69 6.75 -6.52
C TYR A 364 32.60 5.84 -5.71
N ASP A 365 32.64 4.54 -6.04
CA ASP A 365 33.35 3.52 -5.27
C ASP A 365 32.99 3.55 -3.77
N LYS A 366 31.68 3.74 -3.49
CA LYS A 366 31.15 3.89 -2.12
C LYS A 366 30.13 2.82 -1.76
N LEU A 367 30.14 2.42 -0.49
CA LEU A 367 29.14 1.54 0.12
C LEU A 367 28.55 2.21 1.35
N ARG A 368 27.25 2.48 1.35
CA ARG A 368 26.51 2.88 2.56
C ARG A 368 25.87 1.64 3.18
N ALA A 369 26.05 1.45 4.48
CA ALA A 369 25.44 0.35 5.21
C ALA A 369 24.78 0.86 6.50
N LYS A 370 23.67 0.23 6.86
CA LYS A 370 22.93 0.46 8.10
C LYS A 370 22.60 -0.86 8.76
N ILE A 371 22.88 -0.93 10.05
CA ILE A 371 22.66 -2.09 10.90
C ILE A 371 21.76 -1.69 12.06
N ASP A 372 20.75 -2.51 12.32
CA ASP A 372 19.76 -2.26 13.36
C ASP A 372 19.68 -3.45 14.33
N LEU A 373 20.24 -3.28 15.52
CA LEU A 373 20.29 -4.34 16.53
C LEU A 373 19.12 -4.27 17.51
N ARG A 374 18.14 -3.38 17.33
CA ARG A 374 17.06 -3.14 18.31
C ARG A 374 16.20 -4.36 18.60
N ARG A 375 16.12 -5.32 17.68
CA ARG A 375 15.39 -6.58 17.84
C ARG A 375 16.30 -7.80 18.06
N MET A 376 17.63 -7.60 18.07
CA MET A 376 18.59 -8.67 18.28
C MET A 376 18.60 -9.08 19.76
N ALA A 377 18.54 -10.39 20.02
CA ALA A 377 18.71 -10.95 21.35
C ALA A 377 20.18 -10.80 21.80
N GLY A 378 20.41 -10.43 23.06
CA GLY A 378 21.77 -10.27 23.58
C GLY A 378 22.50 -9.00 23.12
N ARG A 379 21.81 -8.06 22.47
CA ARG A 379 22.39 -6.82 21.92
C ARG A 379 23.18 -5.97 22.92
N GLU A 380 22.85 -6.08 24.21
CA GLU A 380 23.54 -5.40 25.30
C GLU A 380 25.00 -5.84 25.47
N LYS A 381 25.37 -6.98 24.89
CA LYS A 381 26.74 -7.52 24.89
C LYS A 381 27.54 -7.11 23.64
N ALA A 382 26.92 -6.40 22.69
CA ALA A 382 27.56 -6.01 21.46
C ALA A 382 28.70 -5.01 21.73
N THR A 383 29.95 -5.39 21.41
CA THR A 383 31.14 -4.54 21.62
C THR A 383 31.60 -3.82 20.36
N GLY A 384 31.16 -4.29 19.19
CA GLY A 384 31.55 -3.75 17.90
C GLY A 384 30.75 -4.39 16.78
N VAL A 385 30.75 -3.73 15.62
CA VAL A 385 30.12 -4.25 14.40
C VAL A 385 31.11 -4.09 13.26
N TRP A 386 31.34 -5.18 12.53
CA TRP A 386 32.25 -5.24 11.40
C TRP A 386 31.50 -5.49 10.11
N LEU A 387 32.02 -4.95 9.02
CA LEU A 387 31.43 -5.02 7.70
C LEU A 387 32.47 -5.54 6.71
N LYS A 388 32.11 -6.53 5.90
CA LYS A 388 32.98 -7.15 4.88
C LYS A 388 32.28 -7.21 3.54
N VAL A 389 32.99 -6.88 2.47
CA VAL A 389 32.57 -7.21 1.10
C VAL A 389 33.45 -8.34 0.60
N LYS A 390 32.84 -9.43 0.15
CA LYS A 390 33.52 -10.60 -0.40
C LYS A 390 33.11 -10.81 -1.86
N ASP A 391 34.07 -11.22 -2.69
CA ASP A 391 33.76 -11.79 -3.99
C ASP A 391 33.05 -13.14 -3.79
N LYS A 392 31.87 -13.33 -4.38
CA LYS A 392 31.04 -14.51 -4.10
C LYS A 392 31.62 -15.78 -4.70
N ALA A 393 32.31 -15.68 -5.85
CA ALA A 393 32.84 -16.85 -6.55
C ALA A 393 34.09 -17.42 -5.86
N THR A 394 34.95 -16.55 -5.34
CA THR A 394 36.24 -16.91 -4.74
C THR A 394 36.22 -16.90 -3.21
N GLY A 395 35.22 -16.26 -2.59
CA GLY A 395 35.16 -16.02 -1.15
C GLY A 395 36.16 -14.97 -0.65
N LYS A 396 36.93 -14.34 -1.55
CA LYS A 396 37.97 -13.37 -1.18
C LYS A 396 37.36 -12.10 -0.60
N THR A 397 37.78 -11.70 0.60
CA THR A 397 37.46 -10.38 1.17
C THR A 397 38.15 -9.28 0.35
N LEU A 398 37.36 -8.34 -0.15
CA LEU A 398 37.79 -7.19 -0.94
C LEU A 398 37.79 -5.89 -0.12
N PHE A 399 36.93 -5.82 0.89
CA PHE A 399 36.84 -4.69 1.80
C PHE A 399 36.44 -5.19 3.19
N GLU A 400 37.02 -4.57 4.22
CA GLU A 400 36.68 -4.82 5.62
C GLU A 400 36.82 -3.52 6.41
N SER A 401 35.81 -3.19 7.23
CA SER A 401 35.87 -2.03 8.11
C SER A 401 34.95 -2.17 9.31
N GLY A 402 35.30 -1.49 10.40
CA GLY A 402 34.45 -1.34 11.57
C GLY A 402 33.38 -0.27 11.32
N MET A 403 32.17 -0.53 11.78
CA MET A 403 31.10 0.47 11.81
C MET A 403 31.35 1.50 12.91
N PRO A 404 30.82 2.73 12.78
CA PRO A 404 30.83 3.69 13.87
C PRO A 404 30.07 3.15 15.09
N ALA A 405 30.33 3.77 16.25
CA ALA A 405 29.65 3.41 17.49
C ALA A 405 28.13 3.42 17.32
N LEU A 406 27.48 2.40 17.89
CA LEU A 406 26.03 2.26 17.88
C LEU A 406 25.40 3.43 18.65
N LYS A 407 24.46 4.13 18.01
CA LYS A 407 23.57 5.09 18.66
C LYS A 407 22.18 4.50 18.68
N ASP A 408 21.59 4.34 19.88
CA ASP A 408 20.28 3.71 20.07
C ASP A 408 20.18 2.31 19.41
N SER A 409 21.25 1.52 19.54
CA SER A 409 21.42 0.19 18.92
C SER A 409 21.40 0.18 17.38
N VAL A 410 21.66 1.33 16.74
CA VAL A 410 21.75 1.47 15.29
C VAL A 410 23.12 2.05 14.92
N ALA A 411 23.74 1.54 13.86
CA ALA A 411 24.94 2.12 13.26
C ALA A 411 24.73 2.31 11.76
N GLU A 412 25.24 3.42 11.23
CA GLU A 412 25.14 3.75 9.82
C GLU A 412 26.40 4.48 9.38
N ALA A 413 26.97 4.07 8.25
CA ALA A 413 28.15 4.69 7.67
C ALA A 413 28.18 4.56 6.15
N CYS A 414 28.93 5.47 5.52
CA CYS A 414 29.31 5.39 4.12
C CYS A 414 30.83 5.19 4.04
N PHE A 415 31.25 4.13 3.38
CA PHE A 415 32.63 3.73 3.23
C PHE A 415 33.10 3.95 1.80
N ASP A 416 34.35 4.38 1.65
CA ASP A 416 35.09 4.20 0.40
C ASP A 416 35.53 2.74 0.31
N ILE A 417 35.22 2.10 -0.81
CA ILE A 417 35.57 0.71 -1.08
C ILE A 417 36.40 0.63 -2.38
N PRO A 418 37.16 -0.45 -2.63
CA PRO A 418 37.80 -0.63 -3.92
C PRO A 418 36.77 -0.71 -5.05
N ARG A 419 37.14 -0.20 -6.23
CA ARG A 419 36.33 -0.38 -7.44
C ARG A 419 36.13 -1.87 -7.73
N LEU A 420 34.87 -2.29 -7.73
CA LEU A 420 34.51 -3.68 -7.93
C LEU A 420 34.37 -4.00 -9.44
N PRO A 421 34.99 -5.07 -9.95
CA PRO A 421 34.74 -5.54 -11.31
C PRO A 421 33.31 -6.06 -11.48
N GLN A 422 32.91 -6.35 -12.73
CA GLN A 422 31.64 -7.02 -12.97
C GLN A 422 31.62 -8.39 -12.27
N GLY A 423 30.59 -8.66 -11.46
CA GLY A 423 30.54 -9.87 -10.66
C GLY A 423 29.44 -9.89 -9.59
N ARG A 424 29.40 -10.98 -8.83
CA ARG A 424 28.51 -11.18 -7.68
C ARG A 424 29.31 -11.05 -6.39
N TYR A 425 28.75 -10.36 -5.41
CA TYR A 425 29.40 -10.03 -4.15
C TYR A 425 28.49 -10.37 -2.98
N LEU A 426 29.12 -10.60 -1.83
CA LEU A 426 28.48 -10.80 -0.54
C LEU A 426 28.90 -9.67 0.39
N LEU A 427 27.92 -8.94 0.90
CA LEU A 427 28.07 -8.04 2.03
C LEU A 427 27.76 -8.83 3.31
N GLU A 428 28.71 -8.90 4.22
CA GLU A 428 28.59 -9.55 5.51
C GLU A 428 28.73 -8.49 6.60
N ALA A 429 27.83 -8.51 7.57
CA ALA A 429 27.98 -7.77 8.81
C ALA A 429 28.09 -8.76 9.97
N SER A 430 29.05 -8.55 10.87
CA SER A 430 29.20 -9.34 12.08
C SER A 430 29.17 -8.47 13.34
N VAL A 431 28.52 -8.96 14.39
CA VAL A 431 28.44 -8.31 15.71
C VAL A 431 29.36 -9.03 16.69
N GLU A 432 30.26 -8.31 17.34
CA GLU A 432 31.12 -8.91 18.37
C GLU A 432 30.38 -9.07 19.69
N GLY A 433 30.65 -10.17 20.42
CA GLY A 433 30.13 -10.38 21.78
C GLY A 433 28.73 -11.02 21.88
N VAL A 434 28.12 -11.41 20.75
CA VAL A 434 26.77 -12.01 20.68
C VAL A 434 26.80 -13.31 19.87
N SER A 435 25.89 -14.25 20.15
CA SER A 435 25.63 -15.44 19.31
C SER A 435 24.68 -15.10 18.16
N ASP A 436 24.65 -15.90 17.08
CA ASP A 436 23.89 -15.60 15.85
C ASP A 436 24.18 -14.18 15.36
N ASN A 437 25.46 -13.91 15.12
CA ASN A 437 25.97 -12.56 15.03
C ASN A 437 26.25 -12.10 13.60
N VAL A 438 25.81 -12.85 12.60
CA VAL A 438 26.10 -12.56 11.20
C VAL A 438 24.81 -12.28 10.43
N ALA A 439 24.82 -11.21 9.65
CA ALA A 439 23.83 -10.93 8.64
C ALA A 439 24.53 -10.79 7.27
N GLU A 440 23.94 -11.40 6.24
CA GLU A 440 24.52 -11.42 4.90
C GLU A 440 23.54 -10.87 3.87
N ARG A 441 24.07 -10.16 2.86
CA ARG A 441 23.31 -9.64 1.72
C ARG A 441 24.11 -9.84 0.45
N GLU A 442 23.50 -10.39 -0.58
CA GLU A 442 24.12 -10.49 -1.89
C GLU A 442 23.85 -9.25 -2.74
N PHE A 443 24.83 -8.88 -3.58
CA PHE A 443 24.64 -7.85 -4.61
C PHE A 443 25.44 -8.14 -5.88
N VAL A 444 25.04 -7.51 -6.97
CA VAL A 444 25.67 -7.68 -8.29
C VAL A 444 26.20 -6.34 -8.76
N ARG A 445 27.41 -6.34 -9.30
CA ARG A 445 27.96 -5.24 -10.08
C ARG A 445 27.91 -5.64 -11.54
N ASN A 446 27.07 -4.96 -12.32
CA ASN A 446 27.12 -4.98 -13.79
C ASN A 446 27.83 -3.72 -14.23
N ILE A 447 28.78 -3.82 -15.17
CA ILE A 447 29.39 -2.64 -15.80
C ILE A 447 28.68 -2.43 -17.13
N TYR A 448 27.90 -1.37 -17.24
CA TYR A 448 27.18 -1.05 -18.48
C TYR A 448 28.04 -0.22 -19.43
N GLU A 449 27.84 -0.39 -20.73
CA GLU A 449 28.58 0.33 -21.79
C GLU A 449 28.43 1.86 -21.68
N TRP A 450 27.35 2.34 -21.07
CA TRP A 450 27.11 3.77 -20.89
C TRP A 450 27.80 4.37 -19.66
N GLU A 451 28.41 3.57 -18.79
CA GLU A 451 29.04 4.09 -17.58
C GLU A 451 30.30 4.90 -17.86
N GLY A 452 30.34 6.13 -17.34
CA GLY A 452 31.50 7.02 -17.50
C GLY A 452 31.71 7.53 -18.93
N ASN A 453 30.73 7.36 -19.82
CA ASN A 453 30.76 8.00 -21.12
C ASN A 453 30.44 9.50 -21.02
N THR A 454 30.58 10.20 -22.14
CA THR A 454 30.23 11.62 -22.28
C THR A 454 28.96 11.81 -23.12
N LEU A 455 28.08 10.80 -23.20
CA LEU A 455 26.80 10.95 -23.90
C LEU A 455 25.89 11.89 -23.10
N GLY A 456 25.19 12.79 -23.79
CA GLY A 456 24.26 13.72 -23.16
C GLY A 456 24.88 14.93 -22.45
N VAL A 457 26.18 15.18 -22.60
CA VAL A 457 26.87 16.38 -22.03
C VAL A 457 27.13 17.49 -23.06
N SER A 458 26.53 17.39 -24.26
CA SER A 458 26.66 18.42 -25.29
C SER A 458 25.97 19.72 -24.88
N GLU A 459 26.55 20.86 -25.25
CA GLU A 459 25.92 22.19 -25.10
C GLU A 459 24.90 22.51 -26.23
N GLU A 460 24.54 21.52 -27.04
CA GLU A 460 23.56 21.69 -28.11
C GLU A 460 22.15 21.95 -27.56
N VAL A 461 21.44 22.92 -28.15
CA VAL A 461 20.03 23.15 -27.86
C VAL A 461 19.20 22.17 -28.68
N ILE A 462 18.64 21.17 -28.00
CA ILE A 462 17.93 20.06 -28.65
C ILE A 462 16.52 20.52 -29.08
N PRO A 463 16.08 20.33 -30.33
CA PRO A 463 14.69 20.60 -30.72
C PRO A 463 13.68 19.79 -29.88
N PRO A 464 12.51 20.36 -29.50
CA PRO A 464 11.95 21.62 -29.95
C PRO A 464 12.33 22.84 -29.10
N TYR A 465 13.30 22.72 -28.20
CA TYR A 465 13.77 23.87 -27.41
C TYR A 465 14.39 24.94 -28.32
N THR A 466 14.27 26.19 -27.92
CA THR A 466 14.85 27.34 -28.61
C THR A 466 16.03 27.89 -27.80
N PRO A 467 17.07 28.44 -28.45
CA PRO A 467 18.14 29.14 -27.75
C PRO A 467 17.61 30.18 -26.75
N LEU A 468 18.27 30.28 -25.60
CA LEU A 468 18.02 31.33 -24.64
C LEU A 468 18.33 32.69 -25.24
N VAL A 469 17.45 33.66 -25.02
CA VAL A 469 17.62 35.05 -25.45
C VAL A 469 17.55 35.97 -24.25
N LEU A 470 18.64 36.69 -24.00
CA LEU A 470 18.68 37.75 -23.01
C LEU A 470 18.39 39.10 -23.67
N LYS A 471 17.42 39.84 -23.13
CA LYS A 471 17.17 41.25 -23.45
C LYS A 471 16.98 42.02 -22.16
N ASP A 472 17.88 42.96 -21.89
CA ASP A 472 17.96 43.68 -20.61
C ASP A 472 18.07 42.70 -19.42
N ARG A 473 17.01 42.57 -18.61
CA ARG A 473 16.89 41.58 -17.53
C ARG A 473 15.84 40.51 -17.81
N SER A 474 15.41 40.38 -19.07
CA SER A 474 14.43 39.38 -19.49
C SER A 474 15.13 38.23 -20.20
N VAL A 475 14.94 37.01 -19.68
CA VAL A 475 15.44 35.76 -20.26
C VAL A 475 14.27 35.02 -20.91
N SER A 476 14.35 34.81 -22.21
CA SER A 476 13.35 34.03 -22.96
C SER A 476 13.88 32.65 -23.27
N ALA A 477 13.06 31.64 -22.99
CA ALA A 477 13.23 30.25 -23.36
C ALA A 477 12.01 29.79 -24.19
N VAL A 478 11.95 28.51 -24.55
CA VAL A 478 10.79 27.99 -25.30
C VAL A 478 9.50 28.22 -24.50
N LEU A 479 8.50 28.83 -25.15
CA LEU A 479 7.17 29.17 -24.64
C LEU A 479 7.10 30.12 -23.44
N ARG A 480 8.22 30.65 -22.94
CA ARG A 480 8.20 31.47 -21.73
C ARG A 480 9.30 32.53 -21.65
N THR A 481 9.01 33.61 -20.93
CA THR A 481 9.95 34.69 -20.66
C THR A 481 9.91 35.05 -19.17
N TYR A 482 11.08 35.08 -18.55
CA TYR A 482 11.29 35.56 -17.18
C TYR A 482 11.79 36.99 -17.23
N SER A 483 11.09 37.92 -16.60
CA SER A 483 11.66 39.24 -16.28
C SER A 483 12.20 39.19 -14.86
N LEU A 484 13.44 39.62 -14.66
CA LEU A 484 14.12 39.55 -13.35
C LEU A 484 14.20 40.90 -12.68
N ASP A 485 14.10 40.93 -11.35
CA ASP A 485 14.31 42.12 -10.53
C ASP A 485 15.82 42.46 -10.36
N ALA A 486 16.15 43.47 -9.56
CA ALA A 486 17.55 43.89 -9.39
C ALA A 486 18.39 42.87 -8.61
N LEU A 487 17.74 41.96 -7.88
CA LEU A 487 18.34 40.87 -7.14
C LEU A 487 18.44 39.59 -7.97
N GLY A 488 17.74 39.53 -9.11
CA GLY A 488 17.65 38.35 -9.98
C GLY A 488 16.48 37.43 -9.66
N LEU A 489 15.57 37.79 -8.75
CA LEU A 489 14.35 37.04 -8.55
C LEU A 489 13.35 37.33 -9.67
N PRO A 490 12.46 36.39 -10.04
CA PRO A 490 11.43 36.64 -11.03
C PRO A 490 10.50 37.79 -10.64
N GLU A 491 10.53 38.88 -11.41
CA GLU A 491 9.60 39.99 -11.33
C GLU A 491 8.26 39.64 -12.00
N GLN A 492 8.34 38.91 -13.12
CA GLN A 492 7.19 38.30 -13.81
C GLN A 492 7.65 37.07 -14.61
N VAL A 493 6.75 36.12 -14.81
CA VAL A 493 6.92 35.02 -15.76
C VAL A 493 5.75 35.04 -16.73
N ILE A 494 6.03 35.18 -18.02
CA ILE A 494 5.03 35.08 -19.09
C ILE A 494 5.18 33.70 -19.71
N SER A 495 4.13 32.88 -19.63
CA SER A 495 4.07 31.56 -20.28
C SER A 495 2.96 31.57 -21.32
N GLU A 496 3.30 31.20 -22.57
CA GLU A 496 2.40 31.28 -23.73
C GLU A 496 1.61 32.60 -23.81
N GLY A 497 2.29 33.71 -23.57
CA GLY A 497 1.70 35.06 -23.62
C GLY A 497 0.83 35.45 -22.41
N LYS A 498 0.72 34.62 -21.37
CA LYS A 498 -0.03 34.94 -20.14
C LYS A 498 0.89 35.15 -18.94
N PRO A 499 0.67 36.19 -18.11
CA PRO A 499 1.42 36.39 -16.88
C PRO A 499 1.03 35.35 -15.82
N LEU A 500 2.02 34.77 -15.15
CA LEU A 500 1.81 33.76 -14.10
C LEU A 500 1.77 34.35 -12.69
N LEU A 501 2.50 35.44 -12.45
CA LEU A 501 2.69 36.00 -11.12
C LEU A 501 1.76 37.19 -10.87
N ALA A 502 1.16 37.24 -9.68
CA ALA A 502 0.39 38.37 -9.18
C ALA A 502 1.29 39.54 -8.73
N ALA A 503 2.51 39.22 -8.32
CA ALA A 503 3.53 40.16 -7.85
C ALA A 503 4.93 39.53 -8.01
N PRO A 504 6.03 40.31 -7.89
CA PRO A 504 7.38 39.75 -7.92
C PRO A 504 7.62 38.68 -6.85
N VAL A 505 8.37 37.64 -7.21
CA VAL A 505 8.92 36.67 -6.25
C VAL A 505 9.83 37.40 -5.28
N SER A 506 9.72 37.09 -3.99
CA SER A 506 10.44 37.82 -2.94
C SER A 506 10.89 36.91 -1.80
N LEU A 507 11.80 37.42 -0.97
CA LEU A 507 12.23 36.76 0.26
C LEU A 507 11.66 37.48 1.48
N GLY A 508 10.94 36.75 2.34
CA GLY A 508 10.48 37.22 3.64
C GLY A 508 11.48 36.85 4.73
N ILE A 509 12.16 37.86 5.30
CA ILE A 509 13.25 37.67 6.27
C ILE A 509 12.84 38.24 7.65
N VAL A 510 13.07 37.45 8.71
CA VAL A 510 12.93 37.90 10.11
C VAL A 510 14.23 37.59 10.85
N VAL A 511 14.78 38.61 11.51
CA VAL A 511 16.00 38.52 12.32
C VAL A 511 15.76 39.19 13.67
N ASP A 512 16.05 38.47 14.74
CA ASP A 512 15.80 38.86 16.14
C ASP A 512 14.35 39.34 16.36
N GLY A 513 13.40 38.59 15.80
CA GLY A 513 11.96 38.87 15.86
C GLY A 513 11.48 40.04 15.00
N GLN A 514 12.37 40.72 14.26
CA GLN A 514 12.03 41.87 13.42
C GLN A 514 12.05 41.53 11.94
N ALA A 515 10.98 41.88 11.22
CA ALA A 515 10.95 41.78 9.76
C ALA A 515 12.00 42.72 9.13
N ARG A 516 12.84 42.19 8.25
CA ARG A 516 13.88 42.94 7.55
C ARG A 516 13.52 43.13 6.08
N LYS A 517 13.77 44.31 5.55
CA LYS A 517 13.69 44.58 4.11
C LYS A 517 15.03 44.24 3.46
N ILE A 518 14.98 43.78 2.23
CA ILE A 518 16.18 43.55 1.43
C ILE A 518 16.64 44.87 0.82
N GLU A 519 17.92 45.14 0.98
CA GLU A 519 18.67 46.17 0.29
C GLU A 519 19.61 45.50 -0.72
N VAL A 520 19.49 45.88 -1.99
CA VAL A 520 20.38 45.38 -3.04
C VAL A 520 21.73 46.09 -2.91
N THR A 521 22.77 45.35 -2.58
CA THR A 521 24.14 45.88 -2.44
C THR A 521 24.91 45.78 -3.75
N LYS A 522 24.59 44.77 -4.57
CA LYS A 522 25.10 44.61 -5.92
C LYS A 522 23.95 44.16 -6.83
N PRO A 523 23.53 44.99 -7.81
CA PRO A 523 22.49 44.58 -8.74
C PRO A 523 22.95 43.39 -9.59
N ILE A 524 21.98 42.70 -10.18
CA ILE A 524 22.21 41.56 -11.06
C ILE A 524 23.29 41.85 -12.13
N GLN A 525 24.27 40.95 -12.22
CA GLN A 525 25.31 40.95 -13.23
C GLN A 525 25.31 39.59 -13.92
N PHE A 526 25.01 39.58 -15.23
CA PHE A 526 25.12 38.38 -16.04
C PHE A 526 26.59 38.01 -16.26
N THR A 527 26.95 36.79 -15.88
CA THR A 527 28.31 36.25 -15.95
C THR A 527 28.51 35.29 -17.12
N THR A 528 27.44 34.72 -17.65
CA THR A 528 27.46 33.86 -18.84
C THR A 528 26.18 34.05 -19.63
N VAL A 529 26.31 34.17 -20.95
CA VAL A 529 25.18 34.26 -21.90
C VAL A 529 25.50 33.38 -23.10
N ARG A 530 24.84 32.24 -23.19
CA ARG A 530 24.97 31.25 -24.25
C ARG A 530 23.60 30.74 -24.69
N PRO A 531 23.48 30.15 -25.89
CA PRO A 531 22.23 29.54 -26.37
C PRO A 531 21.61 28.53 -25.40
N ASN A 532 22.45 27.76 -24.69
CA ASN A 532 22.02 26.67 -23.81
C ASN A 532 22.00 27.06 -22.32
N GLU A 533 22.69 28.12 -21.92
CA GLU A 533 22.71 28.56 -20.52
C GLU A 533 22.88 30.08 -20.35
N ILE A 534 22.25 30.63 -19.30
CA ILE A 534 22.53 32.00 -18.83
C ILE A 534 22.80 31.94 -17.33
N ARG A 535 23.86 32.63 -16.88
CA ARG A 535 24.25 32.72 -15.47
C ARG A 535 24.33 34.16 -15.01
N TYR A 536 24.01 34.42 -13.76
CA TYR A 536 24.17 35.72 -13.13
C TYR A 536 24.48 35.63 -11.65
N VAL A 537 24.99 36.73 -11.10
CA VAL A 537 25.19 36.92 -9.65
C VAL A 537 24.63 38.27 -9.19
N SER A 538 24.22 38.36 -7.93
CA SER A 538 23.79 39.60 -7.27
C SER A 538 24.15 39.57 -5.78
N GLY A 539 24.06 40.72 -5.09
CA GLY A 539 24.36 40.86 -3.68
C GLY A 539 23.30 41.64 -2.92
N TRP A 540 23.07 41.26 -1.65
CA TRP A 540 22.04 41.85 -0.81
C TRP A 540 22.40 41.92 0.67
N LYS A 541 21.67 42.75 1.41
CA LYS A 541 21.70 42.86 2.87
C LYS A 541 20.27 42.98 3.41
N ALA A 542 20.02 42.46 4.60
CA ALA A 542 18.75 42.58 5.33
C ALA A 542 19.04 42.67 6.84
N GLY A 543 19.34 43.88 7.33
CA GLY A 543 19.86 44.06 8.70
C GLY A 543 21.26 43.43 8.84
N PRO A 544 21.54 42.59 9.86
CA PRO A 544 22.85 41.95 10.04
C PRO A 544 23.10 40.77 9.09
N LEU A 545 22.09 40.36 8.30
CA LEU A 545 22.21 39.30 7.32
C LEU A 545 22.72 39.87 5.99
N SER A 546 23.77 39.30 5.43
CA SER A 546 24.27 39.65 4.09
C SER A 546 24.39 38.40 3.22
N GLY A 547 24.25 38.55 1.91
CA GLY A 547 24.29 37.39 1.02
C GLY A 547 24.44 37.72 -0.45
N ALA A 548 24.45 36.67 -1.25
CA ALA A 548 24.50 36.69 -2.69
C ALA A 548 23.50 35.68 -3.26
N ILE A 549 22.96 35.98 -4.45
CA ILE A 549 22.20 35.02 -5.26
C ILE A 549 23.02 34.70 -6.49
N SER A 550 23.15 33.40 -6.80
CA SER A 550 23.62 32.92 -8.10
C SER A 550 22.45 32.27 -8.83
N GLY A 551 22.20 32.73 -10.06
CA GLY A 551 21.15 32.16 -10.91
C GLY A 551 21.74 31.43 -12.10
N PHE A 552 21.09 30.32 -12.46
CA PHE A 552 21.40 29.53 -13.64
C PHE A 552 20.10 29.22 -14.39
N PHE A 553 20.03 29.64 -15.65
CA PHE A 553 19.00 29.25 -16.60
C PHE A 553 19.52 28.14 -17.50
N ASP A 554 18.69 27.12 -17.70
CA ASP A 554 18.84 26.13 -18.76
C ASP A 554 17.86 26.43 -19.91
N TYR A 555 18.16 25.97 -21.13
CA TYR A 555 17.36 26.23 -22.33
C TYR A 555 15.96 25.60 -22.29
N ASP A 556 15.75 24.64 -21.38
CA ASP A 556 14.44 24.08 -21.08
C ASP A 556 13.53 25.01 -20.26
N GLY A 557 14.05 26.19 -19.87
CA GLY A 557 13.36 27.21 -19.08
C GLY A 557 13.43 27.00 -17.56
N MET A 558 14.25 26.08 -17.07
CA MET A 558 14.54 25.92 -15.64
C MET A 558 15.38 27.09 -15.12
N LEU A 559 15.02 27.62 -13.95
CA LEU A 559 15.82 28.59 -13.19
C LEU A 559 16.24 27.95 -11.87
N LYS A 560 17.54 27.68 -11.72
CA LYS A 560 18.14 27.33 -10.44
C LYS A 560 18.59 28.59 -9.72
N LEU A 561 18.22 28.71 -8.45
CA LEU A 561 18.66 29.78 -7.55
C LEU A 561 19.49 29.18 -6.42
N GLU A 562 20.70 29.70 -6.23
CA GLU A 562 21.57 29.37 -5.10
C GLU A 562 21.70 30.61 -4.20
N LEU A 563 21.24 30.49 -2.96
CA LEU A 563 21.26 31.56 -1.97
C LEU A 563 22.39 31.31 -0.96
N ALA A 564 23.43 32.12 -1.02
CA ALA A 564 24.51 32.10 -0.03
C ALA A 564 24.35 33.29 0.92
N PHE A 565 24.45 33.06 2.23
CA PHE A 565 24.32 34.14 3.21
C PHE A 565 25.17 33.89 4.46
N ALA A 566 25.50 34.98 5.14
CA ALA A 566 26.21 35.01 6.41
C ALA A 566 25.56 36.03 7.35
N MET A 567 25.64 35.76 8.65
CA MET A 567 25.12 36.64 9.69
C MET A 567 26.28 37.35 10.40
N GLU A 568 26.21 38.68 10.47
CA GLU A 568 27.12 39.49 11.26
C GLU A 568 26.69 39.46 12.75
N GLY A 569 27.63 39.19 13.66
CA GLY A 569 27.49 39.42 15.10
C GLY A 569 26.28 38.79 15.78
N GLY A 570 26.37 37.51 16.17
CA GLY A 570 25.51 36.86 17.19
C GLY A 570 23.98 36.94 17.02
N ALA A 571 23.47 37.42 15.89
CA ALA A 571 22.05 37.55 15.62
C ALA A 571 21.43 36.20 15.27
N THR A 572 20.11 36.09 15.48
CA THR A 572 19.33 34.89 15.22
C THR A 572 18.52 35.03 13.94
N LEU A 573 18.69 34.10 13.00
CA LEU A 573 17.79 33.99 11.85
C LEU A 573 16.53 33.24 12.30
N ASP A 574 15.41 33.95 12.40
CA ASP A 574 14.13 33.35 12.77
C ASP A 574 13.40 32.76 11.56
N LYS A 575 13.54 33.42 10.40
CA LYS A 575 12.76 33.09 9.20
C LYS A 575 13.44 33.56 7.91
N MET A 576 13.39 32.70 6.90
CA MET A 576 13.67 33.04 5.50
C MET A 576 12.71 32.24 4.60
N ASP A 577 11.71 32.93 4.04
CA ASP A 577 10.73 32.33 3.13
C ASP A 577 10.90 32.87 1.72
N LEU A 578 10.96 32.00 0.71
CA LEU A 578 10.72 32.38 -0.69
C LEU A 578 9.21 32.41 -0.94
N LEU A 579 8.71 33.54 -1.42
CA LEU A 579 7.30 33.81 -1.68
C LEU A 579 7.07 33.89 -3.18
N ILE A 580 6.23 33.00 -3.70
CA ILE A 580 5.89 32.91 -5.12
C ILE A 580 4.38 33.15 -5.28
N PRO A 581 3.95 34.41 -5.51
CA PRO A 581 2.54 34.77 -5.58
C PRO A 581 1.98 34.52 -6.98
N MET A 582 1.27 33.40 -7.18
CA MET A 582 0.63 33.07 -8.44
C MET A 582 -0.64 33.93 -8.64
N ALA A 583 -0.85 34.41 -9.86
CA ALA A 583 -2.03 35.16 -10.25
C ALA A 583 -3.33 34.37 -10.00
N PRO A 584 -4.45 35.04 -9.65
CA PRO A 584 -5.75 34.38 -9.56
C PRO A 584 -6.07 33.63 -10.87
N GLY A 585 -6.50 32.37 -10.77
CA GLY A 585 -6.76 31.50 -11.93
C GLY A 585 -5.51 30.82 -12.54
N MET A 586 -4.30 31.14 -12.09
CA MET A 586 -3.07 30.43 -12.51
C MET A 586 -2.67 29.30 -11.57
N ALA A 587 -3.36 29.13 -10.44
CA ALA A 587 -3.08 28.09 -9.43
C ALA A 587 -4.37 27.32 -9.07
N GLU A 588 -5.12 26.91 -10.09
CA GLU A 588 -6.35 26.11 -9.95
C GLU A 588 -6.08 24.66 -9.58
N LEU A 589 -4.94 24.14 -10.03
CA LEU A 589 -4.45 22.79 -9.84
C LEU A 589 -3.13 22.82 -9.08
N MET A 590 -2.86 21.74 -8.35
CA MET A 590 -1.67 21.54 -7.56
C MET A 590 -1.19 20.09 -7.65
N HIS A 591 0.13 19.93 -7.73
CA HIS A 591 0.81 18.65 -7.56
C HIS A 591 1.92 18.80 -6.53
N ALA A 592 1.95 17.98 -5.48
CA ALA A 592 3.03 18.01 -4.49
C ALA A 592 3.50 16.59 -4.14
N VAL A 593 4.82 16.37 -4.23
CA VAL A 593 5.45 15.05 -4.12
C VAL A 593 6.38 15.01 -2.91
N SER A 594 6.15 14.07 -2.00
CA SER A 594 7.01 13.78 -0.84
C SER A 594 7.99 12.63 -1.14
N ASP A 595 8.50 11.94 -0.12
CA ASP A 595 9.34 10.73 -0.24
C ASP A 595 8.57 9.47 -0.67
N ARG A 596 7.27 9.59 -0.98
CA ARG A 596 6.48 8.50 -1.57
C ARG A 596 6.28 8.71 -3.07
N SER A 597 7.06 7.98 -3.88
CA SER A 597 7.08 8.07 -5.36
C SER A 597 5.73 7.84 -6.07
N ARG A 598 4.66 7.42 -5.38
CA ARG A 598 3.30 7.23 -5.95
C ARG A 598 2.15 7.73 -5.06
N TYR A 599 2.45 8.30 -3.90
CA TYR A 599 1.45 8.81 -2.97
C TYR A 599 1.67 10.31 -2.81
N SER A 600 1.26 11.06 -3.82
CA SER A 600 1.43 12.51 -3.94
C SER A 600 0.06 13.19 -4.03
N TYR A 601 -0.04 14.45 -3.62
CA TYR A 601 -1.27 15.22 -3.80
C TYR A 601 -1.37 15.66 -5.26
N ILE A 602 -2.41 15.24 -5.99
CA ILE A 602 -2.68 15.67 -7.37
C ILE A 602 -4.16 16.06 -7.45
N GLY A 603 -4.45 17.30 -7.82
CA GLY A 603 -5.84 17.74 -8.01
C GLY A 603 -6.02 19.24 -7.97
N LYS A 604 -7.24 19.69 -7.64
CA LYS A 604 -7.57 21.10 -7.46
C LYS A 604 -6.83 21.67 -6.26
N THR A 605 -6.20 22.83 -6.40
CA THR A 605 -5.62 23.54 -5.24
C THR A 605 -6.71 23.77 -4.18
N PRO A 606 -6.51 23.37 -2.91
CA PRO A 606 -7.54 23.43 -1.87
C PRO A 606 -8.23 24.79 -1.77
N ALA A 607 -9.55 24.78 -1.58
CA ALA A 607 -10.37 25.99 -1.52
C ALA A 607 -10.22 26.72 -0.16
N GLY A 608 -10.77 27.94 -0.08
CA GLY A 608 -10.75 28.77 1.12
C GLY A 608 -9.78 29.95 1.04
N ALA A 609 -9.77 30.77 2.10
CA ALA A 609 -8.87 31.90 2.30
C ALA A 609 -7.88 31.60 3.44
N GLY A 610 -6.72 32.25 3.43
CA GLY A 610 -5.63 31.98 4.35
C GLY A 610 -4.78 30.78 3.92
N THR A 611 -4.24 30.04 4.88
CA THR A 611 -3.44 28.84 4.56
C THR A 611 -4.35 27.69 4.15
N VAL A 612 -4.37 27.36 2.85
CA VAL A 612 -5.22 26.31 2.27
C VAL A 612 -4.50 24.97 2.14
N TRP A 613 -3.16 24.96 2.16
CA TRP A 613 -2.37 23.73 2.17
C TRP A 613 -1.08 23.87 2.98
N LYS A 614 -0.61 22.75 3.55
CA LYS A 614 0.57 22.63 4.38
C LYS A 614 1.36 21.36 4.01
N SER A 615 2.68 21.43 3.93
CA SER A 615 3.53 20.28 3.60
C SER A 615 3.48 19.13 4.61
N ALA A 616 3.10 19.42 5.86
CA ALA A 616 2.87 18.41 6.88
C ALA A 616 1.63 17.52 6.61
N SER A 617 0.73 17.94 5.70
CA SER A 617 -0.46 17.16 5.34
C SER A 617 -0.18 16.04 4.33
N LEU A 618 0.99 16.03 3.69
CA LEU A 618 1.32 14.97 2.75
C LEU A 618 1.67 13.67 3.47
N PRO A 619 1.19 12.51 2.97
CA PRO A 619 1.66 11.21 3.40
C PRO A 619 3.18 11.11 3.30
N ARG A 620 3.81 10.60 4.37
CA ARG A 620 5.25 10.39 4.48
C ARG A 620 5.57 8.92 4.55
N ASN A 621 6.78 8.54 4.19
CA ASN A 621 7.15 7.13 4.26
C ASN A 621 7.30 6.67 5.73
N ASP A 622 6.22 6.29 6.40
CA ASP A 622 6.27 5.82 7.79
C ASP A 622 6.84 4.39 7.91
N MET A 623 7.02 3.71 6.77
CA MET A 623 7.57 2.36 6.65
C MET A 623 8.82 2.42 5.75
N PRO A 624 10.04 2.52 6.32
CA PRO A 624 11.24 2.50 5.51
C PRO A 624 11.28 1.17 4.75
N ASP A 625 11.48 1.24 3.42
CA ASP A 625 11.59 0.07 2.55
C ASP A 625 12.51 -0.97 3.21
N SER A 626 12.05 -2.21 3.40
CA SER A 626 12.73 -3.20 4.26
C SER A 626 14.14 -3.51 3.75
N ASP A 627 14.40 -3.24 2.48
CA ASP A 627 15.65 -3.51 1.80
C ASP A 627 16.64 -2.34 1.72
N TYR A 628 16.22 -1.09 1.92
CA TYR A 628 17.06 0.08 1.60
C TYR A 628 17.31 1.04 2.76
N VAL A 629 18.51 1.64 2.75
CA VAL A 629 18.94 2.75 3.62
C VAL A 629 18.44 4.08 3.03
N VAL A 630 17.16 4.18 2.69
CA VAL A 630 16.56 5.48 2.35
C VAL A 630 15.90 6.00 3.62
N PRO A 631 16.49 6.99 4.30
CA PRO A 631 15.81 7.64 5.43
C PRO A 631 14.56 8.37 4.92
N ASN A 632 13.58 8.53 5.80
CA ASN A 632 12.47 9.44 5.55
C ASN A 632 13.03 10.84 5.28
N LEU A 633 12.37 11.61 4.42
CA LEU A 633 12.70 13.03 4.30
C LEU A 633 12.51 13.68 5.69
N PRO A 634 13.52 14.39 6.23
CA PRO A 634 13.41 14.95 7.55
C PRO A 634 12.36 16.07 7.61
N GLY A 635 11.69 16.15 8.75
CA GLY A 635 10.64 17.12 9.03
C GLY A 635 9.51 17.10 8.01
N THR A 636 9.14 18.29 7.53
CA THR A 636 8.02 18.49 6.60
C THR A 636 8.48 19.05 5.25
N PHE A 637 9.76 18.88 4.91
CA PHE A 637 10.30 19.26 3.61
C PHE A 637 9.63 18.49 2.47
N VAL A 638 9.32 19.13 1.34
CA VAL A 638 8.68 18.50 0.18
C VAL A 638 9.53 18.91 -1.01
N PRO A 639 10.18 17.99 -1.74
CA PRO A 639 11.13 18.33 -2.80
C PRO A 639 10.49 18.90 -4.05
N TYR A 640 9.16 18.81 -4.20
CA TYR A 640 8.46 19.26 -5.40
C TYR A 640 7.04 19.76 -5.08
N VAL A 641 6.75 20.99 -5.52
CA VAL A 641 5.40 21.55 -5.53
C VAL A 641 5.19 22.27 -6.86
N TRP A 642 4.17 21.86 -7.59
CA TRP A 642 3.67 22.54 -8.79
C TRP A 642 2.32 23.17 -8.51
N LEU A 643 2.16 24.41 -8.98
CA LEU A 643 0.89 25.13 -9.03
C LEU A 643 0.63 25.60 -10.46
N GLY A 644 -0.58 25.37 -10.95
CA GLY A 644 -0.91 25.70 -12.33
C GLY A 644 -2.40 25.61 -12.65
N ASN A 645 -2.71 25.68 -13.93
CA ASN A 645 -3.96 25.27 -14.54
C ASN A 645 -3.67 24.19 -15.61
N GLU A 646 -4.64 23.88 -16.46
CA GLU A 646 -4.51 22.82 -17.48
C GLU A 646 -3.49 23.13 -18.59
N ARG A 647 -2.97 24.36 -18.70
CA ARG A 647 -1.96 24.74 -19.70
C ARG A 647 -0.65 25.21 -19.11
N GLN A 648 -0.69 25.92 -18.00
CA GLN A 648 0.40 26.75 -17.51
C GLN A 648 0.60 26.55 -16.02
N GLY A 649 1.84 26.66 -15.54
CA GLY A 649 2.12 26.58 -14.11
C GLY A 649 3.59 26.81 -13.81
N LEU A 650 3.90 26.73 -12.52
CA LEU A 650 5.26 26.84 -12.00
C LEU A 650 5.53 25.63 -11.11
N SER A 651 6.62 24.93 -11.42
CA SER A 651 7.21 23.90 -10.56
C SER A 651 8.28 24.56 -9.70
N TRP A 652 8.13 24.49 -8.38
CA TRP A 652 9.24 24.67 -7.47
C TRP A 652 9.77 23.28 -7.07
N PHE A 653 11.08 23.09 -7.10
CA PHE A 653 11.69 21.84 -6.70
C PHE A 653 13.11 22.02 -6.15
N ALA A 654 13.57 21.02 -5.39
CA ALA A 654 14.91 20.94 -4.84
C ALA A 654 15.36 19.48 -4.72
N ASP A 655 16.65 19.23 -4.99
CA ASP A 655 17.21 17.87 -5.03
C ASP A 655 17.15 17.16 -3.69
N ASN A 656 17.35 17.89 -2.60
CA ASN A 656 17.31 17.38 -1.23
C ASN A 656 17.14 18.52 -0.22
N ASP A 657 17.11 18.13 1.05
CA ASP A 657 16.91 18.95 2.24
C ASP A 657 18.23 19.49 2.84
N LYS A 658 19.38 19.25 2.20
CA LYS A 658 20.68 19.68 2.71
C LYS A 658 20.70 21.20 2.91
N ASP A 659 21.24 21.62 4.04
CA ASP A 659 21.37 23.02 4.47
C ASP A 659 20.04 23.74 4.82
N TRP A 660 18.91 23.02 4.82
CA TRP A 660 17.65 23.53 5.37
C TRP A 660 17.63 23.44 6.90
N LEU A 661 16.98 24.42 7.53
CA LEU A 661 16.87 24.49 8.99
C LEU A 661 15.45 24.11 9.43
N PHE A 662 15.32 22.88 9.95
CA PHE A 662 14.03 22.28 10.27
C PHE A 662 13.57 22.49 11.71
N ASP A 663 12.27 22.75 11.85
CA ASP A 663 11.42 22.52 13.01
C ASP A 663 10.36 21.51 12.57
N ASP A 664 10.47 20.27 13.02
CA ASP A 664 9.59 19.18 12.60
C ASP A 664 8.11 19.40 12.97
N SER A 665 7.82 20.34 13.89
CA SER A 665 6.45 20.73 14.25
C SER A 665 5.81 21.69 13.27
N LYS A 666 6.58 22.28 12.33
CA LYS A 666 6.11 23.30 11.39
C LYS A 666 6.21 22.82 9.95
N SER A 667 5.28 23.31 9.13
CA SER A 667 5.30 23.07 7.68
C SER A 667 6.32 23.96 6.99
N THR A 668 7.30 23.33 6.33
CA THR A 668 8.31 23.97 5.49
C THR A 668 7.67 24.67 4.29
N HIS A 669 6.63 24.06 3.69
CA HIS A 669 5.93 24.64 2.54
C HIS A 669 4.45 24.86 2.86
N THR A 670 3.90 25.98 2.39
CA THR A 670 2.46 26.27 2.53
C THR A 670 1.93 26.96 1.29
N VAL A 671 0.67 26.69 0.94
CA VAL A 671 -0.07 27.48 -0.03
C VAL A 671 -1.04 28.38 0.71
N ILE A 672 -0.93 29.69 0.46
CA ILE A 672 -1.74 30.73 1.09
C ILE A 672 -2.56 31.41 0.01
N ARG A 673 -3.87 31.51 0.20
CA ARG A 673 -4.78 32.15 -0.77
C ARG A 673 -5.45 33.37 -0.16
N ASP A 674 -5.41 34.47 -0.87
CA ASP A 674 -6.24 35.64 -0.63
C ASP A 674 -6.93 36.09 -1.93
N VAL A 675 -7.56 37.26 -1.91
CA VAL A 675 -8.30 37.80 -3.06
C VAL A 675 -7.40 38.25 -4.20
N THR A 676 -6.11 38.45 -3.94
CA THR A 676 -5.12 38.98 -4.90
C THR A 676 -4.20 37.89 -5.47
N ALA A 677 -3.92 36.83 -4.71
CA ALA A 677 -2.98 35.79 -5.13
C ALA A 677 -3.21 34.43 -4.46
N THR A 678 -2.65 33.39 -5.08
CA THR A 678 -2.35 32.11 -4.43
C THR A 678 -0.84 31.96 -4.32
N THR A 679 -0.31 32.14 -3.11
CA THR A 679 1.13 32.20 -2.85
C THR A 679 1.65 30.85 -2.40
N LEU A 680 2.61 30.30 -3.15
CA LEU A 680 3.48 29.25 -2.64
C LEU A 680 4.56 29.88 -1.77
N LYS A 681 4.59 29.49 -0.50
CA LYS A 681 5.59 29.88 0.47
C LYS A 681 6.51 28.70 0.74
N VAL A 682 7.80 28.91 0.53
CA VAL A 682 8.89 27.92 0.65
C VAL A 682 9.81 28.40 1.78
N GLY A 683 9.74 27.79 2.96
CA GLY A 683 10.48 28.24 4.15
C GLY A 683 11.80 27.50 4.36
N SER A 684 12.94 28.13 4.09
CA SER A 684 14.27 27.52 4.27
C SER A 684 14.75 27.47 5.72
N SER A 685 14.12 28.24 6.61
CA SER A 685 14.32 28.19 8.06
C SER A 685 12.98 28.19 8.80
N THR A 686 12.65 27.05 9.43
CA THR A 686 11.44 26.87 10.26
C THR A 686 11.75 26.88 11.76
N ARG A 687 13.04 26.79 12.10
CA ARG A 687 13.61 26.91 13.44
C ARG A 687 14.50 28.15 13.52
N ALA A 688 14.56 28.77 14.71
CA ALA A 688 15.53 29.82 15.00
C ALA A 688 16.97 29.26 15.03
N PHE A 689 17.89 29.94 14.34
CA PHE A 689 19.30 29.54 14.26
C PHE A 689 20.24 30.70 14.62
N LEU A 690 21.08 30.46 15.62
CA LEU A 690 22.13 31.38 16.05
C LEU A 690 23.43 31.07 15.29
N PHE A 691 23.95 32.06 14.58
CA PHE A 691 25.28 31.97 13.96
C PHE A 691 26.34 32.23 15.04
N VAL A 692 26.85 31.15 15.63
CA VAL A 692 28.09 31.19 16.43
C VAL A 692 29.23 30.86 15.48
N GLU A 693 30.35 31.62 15.52
CA GLU A 693 31.54 31.39 14.70
C GLU A 693 31.85 29.89 14.58
N ARG A 694 31.53 29.29 13.43
CA ARG A 694 31.89 27.90 13.14
C ARG A 694 33.36 27.90 12.78
N VAL A 695 34.22 27.58 13.76
CA VAL A 695 35.53 27.00 13.48
C VAL A 695 35.28 25.72 12.68
N SER A 696 35.86 25.67 11.48
CA SER A 696 35.79 24.57 10.51
C SER A 696 35.93 23.19 11.16
N ARG A 697 34.97 22.29 10.93
CA ARG A 697 35.18 20.84 11.06
C ARG A 697 35.31 20.25 9.66
N GLN A 698 36.50 19.67 9.41
CA GLN A 698 36.82 18.80 8.29
C GLN A 698 36.02 17.50 8.34
#